data_AF-A0A9D9PXS2-F1
#
_entry.id   AF-A0A9D9PXS2-F1
#
_cell.length_a   1.000
_cell.length_b   1.000
_cell.length_c   1.000
_cell.angle_alpha   90.00
_cell.angle_beta   90.00
_cell.angle_gamma   90.00
#
_symmetry.space_group_name_H-M   'P 1'
#
loop_
_entity.id
_entity.type
_entity.pdbx_description
1 polymer ?
#
loop_
_entity_poly.entity_id
_entity_poly.type
_entity_poly.pdbx_seq_one_letter_code
_entity_poly.pdbx_strand_id
1 'polypeptide(L)'
;MKGIMSKRVVLLLSFLLLVIVLQASEIHFQAGQGTPPFVLQNGADITTEGYLRLNGKGAWAELTADKDAYLTSSRGTTIIAIVKPTEYRDCALLEREDSFRLGQTAARRYKFSTAWELTPKAAFVTSSPVTPGDGWDVVAVQAEKHIDHANGINAVRLTLFVNGRQVAQREVNNLDTQGGGKPFLVGKGQQTFSGDIAALHLYQRVLSEDEMEQVAKASGVPVRLNGGQEQASASLAPVLQAAKAQATLPEAHWLLSCLDDYASVGADQEALLPALTTAGAIWSAGSTDELIKSWNTQFASLPLLATPDLLLLLAKDTSTTPFLGAYNRQAGCPLFGADGFSWSMEYENMQKDSFRLSPADAVLPFQATVDGDNFSVRWENADFTVTVKGQLAGPRLAAILDVDNHNPDLLLTNVFFPCYDLQKLPGDDFFLLPRDSGAIFTNPTKDFRIPFWAYPMFATTMQLTAYYNADGNGIYLAFEDPKTKLKALGLRGRQGRLTEQWRVPVAFQPDGKSGGNSFASDGAVAALELYRGDWFDACQIYKKFIATTTWGTSPLPRPDTPKWFLDNCVWLQGLDANDHDTPFALEGFRYFHDYFEVPSAFISGILYTPNGPQRYGPDFHAWNVVKEGMKEANKLGLKILPYHNSRLWYCGEGAEKQNKFESEGKDFVIRERDGKPRLEDYGAPMGVHAVMCQGTQIWREKVIANSVRIAEAGINGVHHDQLSCAPVFPCFCTNHEHLPGDPATWTAAHRKIYNEGIMGPVRQRFPELAHTCEEGAEPYILSVDGFVSWRYGQTGHVPAFQAVFSPHIQFVGRGSGFKPNVPYEHFFPKYAEQLVFGEQIGWCGMAEMRFPSPMRSWLKKLAFVRHSLSAFLNVSEMQKPIAFAEKLPQYTSDWGVVNWDNKVTVDKILHGVWKHP
;
A
#
# COMPACT_ATOMS: atom_id res chain seq x y z
N MET A 1 -56.62 -29.91 5.16
CA MET A 1 -55.83 -29.98 6.42
C MET A 1 -55.16 -31.35 6.53
N LYS A 2 -53.89 -31.43 6.11
CA LYS A 2 -52.88 -32.52 6.25
C LYS A 2 -51.95 -32.35 5.05
N GLY A 3 -50.89 -31.56 5.19
CA GLY A 3 -49.97 -31.29 4.08
C GLY A 3 -48.97 -30.14 4.26
N ILE A 4 -49.11 -29.32 5.30
CA ILE A 4 -48.26 -28.11 5.49
C ILE A 4 -47.23 -28.27 6.62
N MET A 5 -47.30 -29.32 7.45
CA MET A 5 -46.41 -29.49 8.61
C MET A 5 -45.08 -30.24 8.35
N SER A 6 -44.89 -30.87 7.19
CA SER A 6 -43.67 -31.69 6.94
C SER A 6 -42.50 -30.90 6.31
N LYS A 7 -42.75 -29.80 5.58
CA LYS A 7 -41.67 -29.05 4.91
C LYS A 7 -40.89 -28.08 5.82
N ARG A 8 -41.50 -27.60 6.92
CA ARG A 8 -40.79 -26.71 7.88
C ARG A 8 -39.84 -27.45 8.81
N VAL A 9 -40.10 -28.73 9.10
CA VAL A 9 -39.22 -29.55 9.95
C VAL A 9 -37.99 -30.02 9.16
N VAL A 10 -38.14 -30.35 7.87
CA VAL A 10 -37.01 -30.71 7.00
C VAL A 10 -36.14 -29.48 6.70
N LEU A 11 -36.72 -28.29 6.48
CA LEU A 11 -35.94 -27.07 6.23
C LEU A 11 -35.17 -26.58 7.48
N LEU A 12 -35.72 -26.74 8.70
CA LEU A 12 -35.00 -26.40 9.93
C LEU A 12 -33.87 -27.38 10.26
N LEU A 13 -34.03 -28.67 9.94
CA LEU A 13 -32.95 -29.66 10.10
C LEU A 13 -31.85 -29.49 9.05
N SER A 14 -32.18 -29.06 7.82
CA SER A 14 -31.19 -28.67 6.81
C SER A 14 -30.46 -27.37 7.15
N PHE A 15 -31.11 -26.41 7.83
CA PHE A 15 -30.48 -25.17 8.27
C PHE A 15 -29.60 -25.38 9.53
N LEU A 16 -29.95 -26.32 10.42
CA LEU A 16 -29.07 -26.70 11.52
C LEU A 16 -27.86 -27.52 11.08
N LEU A 17 -27.98 -28.31 9.98
CA LEU A 17 -26.83 -29.00 9.38
C LEU A 17 -25.96 -28.12 8.49
N LEU A 18 -26.46 -26.98 7.99
CA LEU A 18 -25.67 -26.04 7.18
C LEU A 18 -25.13 -24.83 7.97
N VAL A 19 -25.40 -24.75 9.28
CA VAL A 19 -24.74 -23.81 10.20
C VAL A 19 -23.57 -24.49 10.94
N ILE A 20 -23.35 -25.79 10.71
CA ILE A 20 -22.04 -26.44 10.85
C ILE A 20 -21.29 -26.25 9.52
N VAL A 21 -21.12 -25.00 9.08
CA VAL A 21 -20.01 -24.68 8.17
C VAL A 21 -18.76 -24.81 9.03
N LEU A 22 -18.10 -25.96 8.90
CA LEU A 22 -16.72 -26.25 9.29
C LEU A 22 -16.12 -25.17 10.20
N GLN A 23 -16.39 -25.24 11.51
CA GLN A 23 -15.39 -24.71 12.44
C GLN A 23 -14.16 -25.59 12.21
N ALA A 24 -13.26 -25.13 11.34
CA ALA A 24 -11.99 -25.78 11.13
C ALA A 24 -11.36 -25.94 12.53
N SER A 25 -11.03 -27.17 12.88
CA SER A 25 -10.56 -27.55 14.21
C SER A 25 -9.29 -26.77 14.54
N GLU A 26 -9.39 -25.85 15.49
CA GLU A 26 -8.23 -25.19 16.07
C GLU A 26 -7.55 -26.15 17.06
N ILE A 27 -6.23 -26.08 17.12
CA ILE A 27 -5.43 -26.94 18.01
C ILE A 27 -4.87 -26.04 19.10
N HIS A 28 -5.10 -26.40 20.36
CA HIS A 28 -4.54 -25.66 21.48
C HIS A 28 -3.93 -26.63 22.50
N PHE A 29 -2.66 -26.42 22.77
CA PHE A 29 -1.95 -26.98 23.90
C PHE A 29 -1.37 -25.84 24.73
N GLN A 30 -1.60 -25.89 26.03
CA GLN A 30 -0.99 -25.00 27.00
C GLN A 30 -0.64 -25.80 28.26
N ALA A 31 0.56 -25.60 28.77
CA ALA A 31 1.04 -26.28 29.96
C ALA A 31 0.12 -26.04 31.16
N GLY A 32 -0.14 -27.11 31.91
CA GLY A 32 -1.03 -27.08 33.07
C GLY A 32 -2.52 -26.98 32.74
N GLN A 33 -2.93 -26.96 31.45
CA GLN A 33 -4.33 -26.92 31.05
C GLN A 33 -4.77 -28.18 30.30
N GLY A 34 -5.74 -28.89 30.88
CA GLY A 34 -6.36 -30.06 30.25
C GLY A 34 -5.38 -31.24 30.03
N THR A 35 -5.86 -32.26 29.32
CA THR A 35 -5.01 -33.37 28.89
C THR A 35 -4.23 -32.96 27.64
N PRO A 36 -2.88 -33.06 27.63
CA PRO A 36 -2.09 -32.69 26.46
C PRO A 36 -2.51 -33.48 25.21
N PRO A 37 -2.74 -32.82 24.06
CA PRO A 37 -3.23 -33.47 22.85
C PRO A 37 -2.07 -34.14 22.07
N PHE A 38 -1.26 -34.95 22.75
CA PHE A 38 -0.04 -35.54 22.18
C PHE A 38 0.03 -37.05 22.35
N VAL A 39 0.50 -37.74 21.32
CA VAL A 39 1.10 -39.07 21.43
C VAL A 39 2.61 -38.89 21.52
N LEU A 40 3.17 -39.14 22.70
CA LEU A 40 4.60 -38.98 22.98
C LEU A 40 5.41 -40.16 22.43
N GLN A 41 6.60 -39.86 21.89
CA GLN A 41 7.46 -40.85 21.25
C GLN A 41 8.92 -40.66 21.69
N ASN A 42 9.67 -41.76 21.79
CA ASN A 42 11.14 -41.77 21.94
C ASN A 42 11.71 -40.89 23.07
N GLY A 43 11.20 -41.04 24.30
CA GLY A 43 11.72 -40.30 25.46
C GLY A 43 11.25 -38.84 25.54
N ALA A 44 10.18 -38.49 24.82
CA ALA A 44 9.38 -37.30 25.10
C ALA A 44 8.56 -37.50 26.38
N ASP A 45 8.44 -36.46 27.19
CA ASP A 45 7.69 -36.46 28.46
C ASP A 45 6.90 -35.16 28.66
N ILE A 46 5.93 -35.21 29.57
CA ILE A 46 5.24 -34.03 30.09
C ILE A 46 5.81 -33.75 31.49
N THR A 47 6.36 -32.57 31.70
CA THR A 47 6.99 -32.21 32.98
C THR A 47 5.95 -32.05 34.09
N THR A 48 6.42 -31.93 35.33
CA THR A 48 5.56 -31.64 36.50
C THR A 48 4.77 -30.33 36.35
N GLU A 49 5.35 -29.36 35.65
CA GLU A 49 4.73 -28.07 35.33
C GLU A 49 3.82 -28.14 34.09
N GLY A 50 3.75 -29.31 33.42
CA GLY A 50 2.90 -29.55 32.25
C GLY A 50 3.53 -29.20 30.90
N TYR A 51 4.84 -28.91 30.83
CA TYR A 51 5.53 -28.61 29.56
C TYR A 51 5.73 -29.88 28.74
N LEU A 52 5.65 -29.78 27.41
CA LEU A 52 6.13 -30.85 26.53
C LEU A 52 7.65 -30.78 26.42
N ARG A 53 8.35 -31.77 26.98
CA ARG A 53 9.80 -31.86 26.99
C ARG A 53 10.30 -32.88 25.97
N LEU A 54 11.23 -32.43 25.12
CA LEU A 54 11.77 -33.22 24.00
C LEU A 54 13.30 -33.42 24.11
N ASN A 55 13.83 -33.66 25.31
CA ASN A 55 15.28 -33.84 25.53
C ASN A 55 15.76 -35.30 25.36
N GLY A 56 14.85 -36.28 25.21
CA GLY A 56 15.19 -37.68 24.99
C GLY A 56 15.86 -37.91 23.62
N LYS A 57 16.68 -38.97 23.50
CA LYS A 57 17.36 -39.31 22.24
C LYS A 57 16.32 -39.65 21.16
N GLY A 58 16.12 -38.72 20.22
CA GLY A 58 15.14 -38.86 19.16
C GLY A 58 13.70 -38.58 19.60
N ALA A 59 13.50 -37.83 20.69
CA ALA A 59 12.19 -37.48 21.24
C ALA A 59 11.36 -36.62 20.28
N TRP A 60 10.07 -36.93 20.16
CA TRP A 60 9.10 -36.15 19.40
C TRP A 60 7.68 -36.44 19.89
N ALA A 61 6.71 -35.65 19.45
CA ALA A 61 5.29 -35.89 19.72
C ALA A 61 4.44 -35.77 18.45
N GLU A 62 3.37 -36.56 18.37
CA GLU A 62 2.33 -36.42 17.35
C GLU A 62 1.12 -35.72 17.97
N LEU A 63 0.57 -34.69 17.32
CA LEU A 63 -0.69 -34.09 17.79
C LEU A 63 -1.85 -35.05 17.52
N THR A 64 -2.71 -35.27 18.52
CA THR A 64 -3.91 -36.13 18.42
C THR A 64 -5.10 -35.48 17.71
N ALA A 65 -4.90 -34.29 17.13
CA ALA A 65 -5.95 -33.46 16.54
C ALA A 65 -6.41 -33.93 15.15
N ASP A 66 -7.55 -33.40 14.73
CA ASP A 66 -8.20 -33.71 13.46
C ASP A 66 -7.31 -33.31 12.25
N LYS A 67 -7.39 -34.10 11.17
CA LYS A 67 -6.50 -34.02 10.00
C LYS A 67 -6.82 -32.83 9.08
N ASP A 68 -7.91 -32.12 9.36
CA ASP A 68 -8.52 -31.11 8.50
C ASP A 68 -7.95 -29.67 8.65
N ALA A 69 -6.81 -29.48 9.35
CA ALA A 69 -6.18 -28.17 9.51
C ALA A 69 -5.16 -27.83 8.37
N TYR A 70 -5.40 -26.78 7.58
CA TYR A 70 -4.60 -26.43 6.39
C TYR A 70 -3.63 -25.25 6.63
N LEU A 71 -2.56 -25.16 5.80
CA LEU A 71 -1.65 -24.00 5.79
C LEU A 71 -2.38 -22.69 5.46
N THR A 72 -3.42 -22.73 4.64
CA THR A 72 -4.30 -21.55 4.45
C THR A 72 -5.76 -21.98 4.40
N SER A 73 -6.48 -21.78 5.49
CA SER A 73 -7.95 -21.75 5.43
C SER A 73 -8.43 -20.59 4.53
N SER A 74 -9.73 -20.52 4.23
CA SER A 74 -10.33 -19.33 3.60
C SER A 74 -10.16 -18.05 4.43
N ARG A 75 -9.86 -18.17 5.74
CA ARG A 75 -9.62 -17.08 6.69
C ARG A 75 -8.14 -16.92 7.08
N GLY A 76 -7.24 -17.66 6.41
CA GLY A 76 -5.82 -17.78 6.75
C GLY A 76 -5.56 -18.71 7.95
N THR A 77 -4.30 -18.77 8.38
CA THR A 77 -3.83 -19.66 9.46
C THR A 77 -2.79 -18.94 10.32
N THR A 78 -2.87 -19.10 11.65
CA THR A 78 -1.85 -18.62 12.59
C THR A 78 -1.36 -19.75 13.46
N ILE A 79 -0.05 -19.93 13.57
CA ILE A 79 0.58 -20.88 14.49
C ILE A 79 1.37 -20.09 15.51
N ILE A 80 1.28 -20.45 16.79
CA ILE A 80 2.06 -19.86 17.88
C ILE A 80 2.70 -21.00 18.67
N ALA A 81 4.02 -20.96 18.84
CA ALA A 81 4.78 -21.88 19.67
C ALA A 81 5.57 -21.09 20.72
N ILE A 82 5.44 -21.47 21.99
CA ILE A 82 6.19 -20.87 23.10
C ILE A 82 7.21 -21.88 23.58
N VAL A 83 8.48 -21.62 23.28
CA VAL A 83 9.55 -22.62 23.33
C VAL A 83 10.74 -22.15 24.16
N LYS A 84 11.42 -23.10 24.81
CA LYS A 84 12.69 -22.90 25.51
C LYS A 84 13.69 -23.94 25.02
N PRO A 85 14.44 -23.65 23.94
CA PRO A 85 15.45 -24.56 23.42
C PRO A 85 16.55 -24.78 24.45
N THR A 86 16.94 -26.03 24.70
CA THR A 86 18.17 -26.36 25.46
C THR A 86 19.39 -26.33 24.55
N GLU A 87 19.19 -26.58 23.25
CA GLU A 87 20.20 -26.46 22.22
C GLU A 87 19.59 -25.97 20.90
N TYR A 88 20.41 -25.30 20.08
CA TYR A 88 20.03 -24.84 18.75
C TYR A 88 20.64 -25.74 17.68
N ARG A 89 19.79 -26.33 16.85
CA ARG A 89 20.14 -27.28 15.79
C ARG A 89 19.17 -27.08 14.63
N ASP A 90 19.50 -27.60 13.45
CA ASP A 90 18.56 -27.59 12.32
C ASP A 90 17.47 -28.63 12.52
N CYS A 91 16.36 -28.23 13.13
CA CYS A 91 15.23 -29.11 13.43
C CYS A 91 13.87 -28.42 13.24
N ALA A 92 12.80 -29.21 13.15
CA ALA A 92 11.43 -28.69 13.11
C ALA A 92 10.87 -28.59 14.53
N LEU A 93 10.23 -27.47 14.84
CA LEU A 93 9.40 -27.29 16.04
C LEU A 93 8.03 -27.92 15.81
N LEU A 94 7.42 -27.59 14.67
CA LEU A 94 6.15 -28.14 14.20
C LEU A 94 6.25 -28.33 12.70
N GLU A 95 5.94 -29.53 12.24
CA GLU A 95 5.91 -29.88 10.82
C GLU A 95 4.63 -30.62 10.47
N ARG A 96 4.15 -30.36 9.26
CA ARG A 96 3.26 -31.24 8.53
C ARG A 96 3.88 -31.47 7.15
N GLU A 97 4.31 -32.71 6.89
CA GLU A 97 5.18 -33.05 5.74
C GLU A 97 4.60 -32.67 4.37
N ASP A 98 3.27 -32.61 4.25
CA ASP A 98 2.52 -32.23 3.04
C ASP A 98 2.09 -30.75 3.02
N SER A 99 2.48 -29.95 4.02
CA SER A 99 2.00 -28.57 4.17
C SER A 99 3.09 -27.55 4.52
N PHE A 100 3.69 -27.62 5.71
CA PHE A 100 4.63 -26.59 6.17
C PHE A 100 5.61 -27.11 7.21
N ARG A 101 6.67 -26.35 7.45
CA ARG A 101 7.64 -26.59 8.51
C ARG A 101 7.99 -25.29 9.22
N LEU A 102 7.65 -25.22 10.51
CA LEU A 102 8.19 -24.24 11.45
C LEU A 102 9.37 -24.87 12.18
N GLY A 103 10.54 -24.24 12.15
CA GLY A 103 11.75 -24.82 12.70
C GLY A 103 12.70 -23.81 13.30
N GLN A 104 13.79 -24.33 13.85
CA GLN A 104 14.96 -23.56 14.28
C GLN A 104 16.20 -24.01 13.51
N THR A 105 17.26 -23.20 13.60
CA THR A 105 18.55 -23.49 12.96
C THR A 105 19.67 -23.57 13.98
N ALA A 106 20.79 -24.21 13.62
CA ALA A 106 22.01 -24.20 14.44
C ALA A 106 22.55 -22.79 14.73
N ALA A 107 22.28 -21.81 13.85
CA ALA A 107 22.66 -20.41 14.03
C ALA A 107 21.74 -19.62 14.98
N ARG A 108 20.93 -20.30 15.81
CA ARG A 108 19.93 -19.71 16.73
C ARG A 108 18.86 -18.84 16.07
N ARG A 109 18.45 -19.21 14.86
CA ARG A 109 17.38 -18.54 14.11
C ARG A 109 16.13 -19.40 14.06
N TYR A 110 14.97 -18.76 13.89
CA TYR A 110 13.73 -19.46 13.56
C TYR A 110 13.47 -19.37 12.05
N LYS A 111 12.89 -20.42 11.48
CA LYS A 111 12.57 -20.50 10.06
C LYS A 111 11.16 -21.03 9.84
N PHE A 112 10.54 -20.59 8.76
CA PHE A 112 9.31 -21.16 8.27
C PHE A 112 9.44 -21.44 6.78
N SER A 113 8.93 -22.59 6.36
CA SER A 113 8.92 -22.98 4.96
C SER A 113 7.65 -23.73 4.58
N THR A 114 7.30 -23.68 3.30
CA THR A 114 6.37 -24.63 2.70
C THR A 114 6.97 -26.04 2.77
N ALA A 115 6.12 -27.06 2.77
CA ALA A 115 6.57 -28.45 2.66
C ALA A 115 7.39 -28.70 1.39
N TRP A 116 8.23 -29.74 1.43
CA TRP A 116 9.11 -30.12 0.31
C TRP A 116 8.35 -30.49 -0.96
N GLU A 117 7.13 -31.00 -0.81
CA GLU A 117 6.27 -31.45 -1.91
C GLU A 117 5.44 -30.31 -2.53
N LEU A 118 5.35 -29.13 -1.87
CA LEU A 118 4.62 -27.98 -2.39
C LEU A 118 5.43 -27.18 -3.42
N THR A 119 4.72 -26.66 -4.43
CA THR A 119 5.28 -25.83 -5.50
C THR A 119 4.51 -24.50 -5.61
N PRO A 120 5.20 -23.35 -5.74
CA PRO A 120 6.65 -23.17 -5.61
C PRO A 120 7.12 -23.27 -4.15
N LYS A 121 8.38 -23.72 -3.96
CA LYS A 121 9.00 -23.78 -2.63
C LYS A 121 9.26 -22.38 -2.09
N ALA A 122 8.94 -22.14 -0.84
CA ALA A 122 9.26 -20.91 -0.14
C ALA A 122 9.79 -21.21 1.26
N ALA A 123 10.86 -20.52 1.65
CA ALA A 123 11.41 -20.53 3.00
C ALA A 123 11.83 -19.10 3.40
N PHE A 124 11.82 -18.81 4.69
CA PHE A 124 12.39 -17.60 5.26
C PHE A 124 12.86 -17.89 6.68
N VAL A 125 13.84 -17.11 7.13
CA VAL A 125 14.56 -17.31 8.38
C VAL A 125 14.74 -15.95 9.06
N THR A 126 14.85 -15.91 10.39
CA THR A 126 15.18 -14.66 11.08
C THR A 126 16.56 -14.15 10.66
N SER A 127 16.68 -12.85 10.47
CA SER A 127 17.94 -12.17 10.15
C SER A 127 18.99 -12.35 11.23
N SER A 128 18.61 -12.01 12.46
CA SER A 128 19.48 -12.11 13.61
C SER A 128 19.26 -13.42 14.37
N PRO A 129 20.34 -14.03 14.90
CA PRO A 129 20.24 -15.02 15.96
C PRO A 129 19.43 -14.48 17.14
N VAL A 130 18.57 -15.30 17.72
CA VAL A 130 17.86 -14.97 18.95
C VAL A 130 18.84 -15.01 20.11
N THR A 131 18.86 -13.93 20.90
CA THR A 131 19.71 -13.83 22.10
C THR A 131 19.22 -14.79 23.18
N PRO A 132 20.06 -15.73 23.66
CA PRO A 132 19.72 -16.59 24.79
C PRO A 132 19.47 -15.74 26.04
N GLY A 133 18.42 -16.06 26.79
CA GLY A 133 18.09 -15.41 28.07
C GLY A 133 17.16 -16.29 28.90
N ASP A 134 16.76 -15.80 30.08
CA ASP A 134 16.02 -16.62 31.05
C ASP A 134 14.56 -16.92 30.67
N GLY A 135 13.99 -16.15 29.73
CA GLY A 135 12.60 -16.27 29.29
C GLY A 135 12.35 -17.25 28.13
N TRP A 136 11.08 -17.47 27.80
CA TRP A 136 10.63 -18.33 26.70
C TRP A 136 10.49 -17.54 25.39
N ASP A 137 10.91 -18.13 24.27
CA ASP A 137 10.73 -17.52 22.96
C ASP A 137 9.29 -17.73 22.47
N VAL A 138 8.68 -16.67 21.96
CA VAL A 138 7.37 -16.69 21.32
C VAL A 138 7.57 -16.67 19.81
N VAL A 139 7.36 -17.81 19.16
CA VAL A 139 7.49 -17.92 17.70
C VAL A 139 6.10 -18.06 17.11
N ALA A 140 5.70 -17.12 16.28
CA ALA A 140 4.42 -17.18 15.58
C ALA A 140 4.58 -17.05 14.07
N VAL A 141 3.72 -17.73 13.32
CA VAL A 141 3.67 -17.60 11.86
C VAL A 141 2.24 -17.41 11.40
N GLN A 142 2.09 -16.59 10.36
CA GLN A 142 0.82 -16.35 9.70
C GLN A 142 0.91 -16.72 8.22
N ALA A 143 -0.14 -17.34 7.70
CA ALA A 143 -0.33 -17.60 6.30
C ALA A 143 -1.69 -17.06 5.87
N GLU A 144 -1.67 -16.03 5.02
CA GLU A 144 -2.84 -15.25 4.60
C GLU A 144 -3.01 -15.37 3.08
N LYS A 145 -4.23 -15.68 2.61
CA LYS A 145 -4.53 -15.61 1.17
C LYS A 145 -4.67 -14.14 0.78
N HIS A 146 -3.84 -13.70 -0.15
CA HIS A 146 -3.91 -12.40 -0.79
C HIS A 146 -4.42 -12.62 -2.22
N ILE A 147 -5.75 -12.59 -2.37
CA ILE A 147 -6.42 -12.76 -3.65
C ILE A 147 -7.02 -11.41 -4.03
N ASP A 148 -6.58 -10.87 -5.16
CA ASP A 148 -7.16 -9.68 -5.78
C ASP A 148 -7.45 -10.00 -7.25
N HIS A 149 -8.68 -10.42 -7.50
CA HIS A 149 -9.13 -10.78 -8.85
C HIS A 149 -9.09 -9.58 -9.81
N ALA A 150 -9.30 -8.36 -9.33
CA ALA A 150 -9.29 -7.17 -10.17
C ALA A 150 -7.87 -6.83 -10.65
N ASN A 151 -6.86 -7.24 -9.89
CA ASN A 151 -5.45 -6.98 -10.15
C ASN A 151 -4.67 -8.26 -10.53
N GLY A 152 -5.36 -9.37 -10.78
CA GLY A 152 -4.74 -10.66 -11.16
C GLY A 152 -3.84 -11.28 -10.08
N ILE A 153 -4.00 -10.90 -8.81
CA ILE A 153 -3.17 -11.41 -7.70
C ILE A 153 -3.81 -12.67 -7.14
N ASN A 154 -3.04 -13.76 -7.11
CA ASN A 154 -3.38 -15.00 -6.41
C ASN A 154 -2.14 -15.45 -5.62
N ALA A 155 -1.98 -14.92 -4.41
CA ALA A 155 -0.79 -15.14 -3.60
C ALA A 155 -1.12 -15.63 -2.19
N VAL A 156 -0.13 -16.25 -1.56
CA VAL A 156 -0.12 -16.51 -0.12
C VAL A 156 0.98 -15.69 0.52
N ARG A 157 0.61 -14.87 1.49
CA ARG A 157 1.53 -14.09 2.30
C ARG A 157 1.86 -14.87 3.56
N LEU A 158 3.14 -15.17 3.73
CA LEU A 158 3.70 -15.85 4.88
C LEU A 158 4.45 -14.84 5.74
N THR A 159 4.19 -14.80 7.04
CA THR A 159 4.81 -13.83 7.96
C THR A 159 5.35 -14.55 9.20
N LEU A 160 6.60 -14.29 9.58
CA LEU A 160 7.23 -14.76 10.82
C LEU A 160 7.20 -13.66 11.86
N PHE A 161 6.78 -14.03 13.06
CA PHE A 161 6.91 -13.23 14.26
C PHE A 161 7.80 -13.97 15.26
N VAL A 162 8.74 -13.25 15.86
CA VAL A 162 9.53 -13.75 16.99
C VAL A 162 9.50 -12.72 18.09
N ASN A 163 9.11 -13.15 19.28
CA ASN A 163 9.02 -12.33 20.49
C ASN A 163 8.17 -11.07 20.27
N GLY A 164 7.07 -11.20 19.52
CA GLY A 164 6.14 -10.11 19.21
C GLY A 164 6.54 -9.21 18.03
N ARG A 165 7.73 -9.40 17.43
CA ARG A 165 8.21 -8.62 16.27
C ARG A 165 8.01 -9.37 14.98
N GLN A 166 7.52 -8.70 13.93
CA GLN A 166 7.57 -9.24 12.58
C GLN A 166 9.04 -9.24 12.10
N VAL A 167 9.62 -10.42 11.94
CA VAL A 167 11.06 -10.58 11.62
C VAL A 167 11.32 -11.05 10.19
N ALA A 168 10.30 -11.60 9.52
CA ALA A 168 10.38 -11.97 8.12
C ALA A 168 8.99 -11.99 7.49
N GLN A 169 8.90 -11.71 6.20
CA GLN A 169 7.68 -11.86 5.41
C GLN A 169 8.03 -12.26 3.99
N ARG A 170 7.22 -13.13 3.40
CA ARG A 170 7.37 -13.57 2.02
C ARG A 170 6.02 -13.76 1.36
N GLU A 171 5.85 -13.19 0.19
CA GLU A 171 4.65 -13.41 -0.64
C GLU A 171 4.98 -14.42 -1.74
N VAL A 172 4.08 -15.38 -1.93
CA VAL A 172 4.28 -16.52 -2.85
C VAL A 172 3.08 -16.62 -3.79
N ASN A 173 3.29 -16.29 -5.06
CA ASN A 173 2.25 -16.39 -6.08
C ASN A 173 1.96 -17.85 -6.44
N ASN A 174 0.68 -18.16 -6.64
CA ASN A 174 0.17 -19.45 -7.08
C ASN A 174 0.68 -20.63 -6.22
N LEU A 175 0.80 -20.42 -4.91
CA LEU A 175 1.14 -21.47 -3.96
C LEU A 175 -0.02 -22.47 -3.86
N ASP A 176 0.26 -23.75 -4.09
CA ASP A 176 -0.72 -24.80 -3.79
C ASP A 176 -0.86 -24.94 -2.26
N THR A 177 -2.09 -24.84 -1.77
CA THR A 177 -2.42 -24.90 -0.35
C THR A 177 -3.29 -26.11 -0.02
N GLN A 178 -3.50 -27.02 -0.98
CA GLN A 178 -4.21 -28.27 -0.75
C GLN A 178 -3.28 -29.27 -0.05
N GLY A 179 -3.46 -29.47 1.25
CA GLY A 179 -2.70 -30.48 2.02
C GLY A 179 -3.44 -30.85 3.30
N GLY A 180 -3.67 -32.14 3.55
CA GLY A 180 -4.64 -32.57 4.57
C GLY A 180 -4.57 -34.04 5.00
N GLY A 181 -3.56 -34.80 4.58
CA GLY A 181 -3.51 -36.25 4.82
C GLY A 181 -2.56 -36.69 5.93
N LYS A 182 -1.50 -35.92 6.19
CA LYS A 182 -0.40 -36.29 7.11
C LYS A 182 -0.63 -35.78 8.54
N PRO A 183 -0.08 -36.45 9.57
CA PRO A 183 -0.15 -35.98 10.95
C PRO A 183 0.73 -34.75 11.19
N PHE A 184 0.42 -33.98 12.23
CA PHE A 184 1.29 -32.92 12.72
C PHE A 184 2.34 -33.50 13.67
N LEU A 185 3.60 -33.19 13.39
CA LEU A 185 4.75 -33.69 14.11
C LEU A 185 5.42 -32.55 14.86
N VAL A 186 5.59 -32.71 16.17
CA VAL A 186 6.23 -31.73 17.05
C VAL A 186 7.63 -32.22 17.40
N GLY A 187 8.64 -31.42 17.08
CA GLY A 187 10.04 -31.73 17.36
C GLY A 187 10.71 -32.81 16.49
N LYS A 188 10.02 -33.32 15.46
CA LYS A 188 10.51 -34.40 14.58
C LYS A 188 11.21 -33.84 13.34
N GLY A 189 12.33 -34.44 12.93
CA GLY A 189 13.08 -34.06 11.73
C GLY A 189 14.35 -34.91 11.56
N GLN A 190 15.26 -34.52 10.65
CA GLN A 190 16.59 -35.15 10.54
C GLN A 190 17.38 -35.03 11.85
N GLN A 191 17.20 -33.92 12.56
CA GLN A 191 17.57 -33.74 13.96
C GLN A 191 16.30 -33.44 14.75
N THR A 192 16.19 -33.97 15.97
CA THR A 192 15.05 -33.67 16.85
C THR A 192 15.26 -32.36 17.59
N PHE A 193 14.16 -31.66 17.87
CA PHE A 193 14.17 -30.52 18.78
C PHE A 193 14.62 -30.96 20.17
N SER A 194 15.40 -30.12 20.85
CA SER A 194 15.87 -30.34 22.22
C SER A 194 15.48 -29.12 23.04
N GLY A 195 14.55 -29.31 23.96
CA GLY A 195 14.03 -28.25 24.81
C GLY A 195 12.62 -28.53 25.28
N ASP A 196 12.01 -27.49 25.85
CA ASP A 196 10.64 -27.54 26.37
C ASP A 196 9.71 -26.66 25.52
N ILE A 197 8.44 -27.06 25.43
CA ILE A 197 7.35 -26.32 24.77
C ILE A 197 6.24 -26.08 25.80
N ALA A 198 5.97 -24.82 26.12
CA ALA A 198 4.97 -24.42 27.11
C ALA A 198 3.58 -24.24 26.49
N ALA A 199 3.52 -23.83 25.22
CA ALA A 199 2.27 -23.74 24.49
C ALA A 199 2.47 -23.95 23.00
N LEU A 200 1.45 -24.51 22.35
CA LEU A 200 1.37 -24.67 20.91
C LEU A 200 -0.07 -24.45 20.47
N HIS A 201 -0.31 -23.41 19.68
CA HIS A 201 -1.63 -23.08 19.18
C HIS A 201 -1.63 -23.02 17.65
N LEU A 202 -2.68 -23.55 17.04
CA LEU A 202 -2.94 -23.47 15.61
C LEU A 202 -4.37 -22.96 15.41
N TYR A 203 -4.48 -21.73 14.93
CA TYR A 203 -5.73 -21.06 14.59
C TYR A 203 -5.99 -21.15 13.10
N GLN A 204 -7.23 -21.44 12.71
CA GLN A 204 -7.67 -21.46 11.30
C GLN A 204 -8.23 -20.10 10.89
N ARG A 205 -7.50 -19.07 11.30
CA ARG A 205 -7.68 -17.65 10.96
C ARG A 205 -6.37 -16.90 11.21
N VAL A 206 -6.22 -15.75 10.56
CA VAL A 206 -5.18 -14.78 10.93
C VAL A 206 -5.57 -14.14 12.27
N LEU A 207 -4.66 -14.22 13.26
CA LEU A 207 -4.79 -13.48 14.50
C LEU A 207 -4.22 -12.07 14.32
N SER A 208 -4.82 -11.10 14.99
CA SER A 208 -4.13 -9.82 15.22
C SER A 208 -2.89 -10.07 16.08
N GLU A 209 -1.89 -9.19 16.00
CA GLU A 209 -0.76 -9.25 16.92
C GLU A 209 -1.18 -9.06 18.39
N ASP A 210 -2.29 -8.35 18.66
CA ASP A 210 -2.89 -8.25 20.00
C ASP A 210 -3.29 -9.61 20.53
N GLU A 211 -4.02 -10.37 19.72
CA GLU A 211 -4.42 -11.72 20.07
C GLU A 211 -3.18 -12.62 20.25
N MET A 212 -2.17 -12.50 19.38
CA MET A 212 -0.93 -13.28 19.54
C MET A 212 -0.19 -12.93 20.84
N GLU A 213 -0.12 -11.65 21.19
CA GLU A 213 0.50 -11.17 22.41
C GLU A 213 -0.29 -11.58 23.66
N GLN A 214 -1.63 -11.52 23.61
CA GLN A 214 -2.50 -12.00 24.68
C GLN A 214 -2.35 -13.51 24.87
N VAL A 215 -2.29 -14.30 23.79
CA VAL A 215 -2.00 -15.73 23.84
C VAL A 215 -0.65 -15.99 24.50
N ALA A 216 0.37 -15.21 24.12
CA ALA A 216 1.69 -15.33 24.73
C ALA A 216 1.69 -14.98 26.23
N LYS A 217 1.02 -13.90 26.64
CA LYS A 217 0.87 -13.51 28.06
C LYS A 217 0.04 -14.51 28.86
N ALA A 218 -0.94 -15.15 28.24
CA ALA A 218 -1.79 -16.14 28.87
C ALA A 218 -1.10 -17.50 29.10
N SER A 219 0.09 -17.72 28.52
CA SER A 219 0.81 -18.99 28.55
C SER A 219 1.26 -19.48 29.93
N GLY A 220 1.32 -18.58 30.92
CA GLY A 220 1.74 -18.90 32.29
C GLY A 220 3.26 -19.04 32.49
N VAL A 221 4.07 -18.76 31.47
CA VAL A 221 5.54 -18.72 31.55
C VAL A 221 6.08 -17.31 31.29
N PRO A 222 7.27 -16.94 31.81
CA PRO A 222 7.88 -15.66 31.50
C PRO A 222 8.32 -15.62 30.03
N VAL A 223 7.47 -15.06 29.17
CA VAL A 223 7.71 -14.93 27.73
C VAL A 223 8.57 -13.71 27.40
N ARG A 224 9.43 -13.86 26.40
CA ARG A 224 10.14 -12.76 25.75
C ARG A 224 9.18 -12.13 24.74
N LEU A 225 8.51 -11.05 25.11
CA LEU A 225 7.72 -10.21 24.20
C LEU A 225 8.39 -8.85 24.15
N ASN A 226 8.53 -8.30 22.93
CA ASN A 226 9.20 -7.04 22.58
C ASN A 226 10.27 -6.59 23.57
N GLY A 227 11.54 -6.89 23.19
CA GLY A 227 12.78 -6.39 23.79
C GLY A 227 12.59 -6.03 25.24
N GLY A 228 12.72 -7.02 26.13
CA GLY A 228 12.42 -6.86 27.56
C GLY A 228 12.82 -5.48 27.99
N GLN A 229 11.82 -4.64 28.28
CA GLN A 229 12.06 -3.29 28.74
C GLN A 229 12.97 -3.45 29.94
N GLU A 230 14.25 -3.12 29.78
CA GLU A 230 15.11 -2.94 30.92
C GLU A 230 14.48 -1.79 31.66
N GLN A 231 13.79 -2.12 32.76
CA GLN A 231 13.30 -1.09 33.63
C GLN A 231 14.51 -0.29 34.06
N ALA A 232 14.31 1.02 34.23
CA ALA A 232 15.31 1.86 34.86
C ALA A 232 15.79 1.14 36.13
N SER A 233 17.10 0.95 36.23
CA SER A 233 17.76 0.25 37.32
C SER A 233 17.29 0.81 38.66
N ALA A 234 17.38 0.00 39.72
CA ALA A 234 16.99 0.44 41.07
C ALA A 234 17.70 1.73 41.53
N SER A 235 18.86 2.05 40.94
CA SER A 235 19.59 3.31 41.13
C SER A 235 19.08 4.47 40.25
N LEU A 236 18.68 4.22 39.01
CA LEU A 236 18.22 5.25 38.06
C LEU A 236 16.75 5.65 38.28
N ALA A 237 15.88 4.69 38.57
CA ALA A 237 14.44 4.93 38.69
C ALA A 237 14.06 6.02 39.72
N PRO A 238 14.66 6.07 40.93
CA PRO A 238 14.36 7.14 41.89
C PRO A 238 14.78 8.52 41.41
N VAL A 239 15.90 8.61 40.66
CA VAL A 239 16.41 9.89 40.13
C VAL A 239 15.50 10.41 39.02
N LEU A 240 15.04 9.54 38.12
CA LEU A 240 14.06 9.89 37.08
C LEU A 240 12.74 10.36 37.70
N GLN A 241 12.25 9.69 38.74
CA GLN A 241 11.04 10.10 39.46
C GLN A 241 11.20 11.47 40.14
N ALA A 242 12.34 11.72 40.79
CA ALA A 242 12.63 13.02 41.40
C ALA A 242 12.70 14.14 40.34
N ALA A 243 13.34 13.87 39.20
CA ALA A 243 13.39 14.81 38.08
C ALA A 243 11.99 15.11 37.51
N LYS A 244 11.14 14.09 37.35
CA LYS A 244 9.74 14.26 36.92
C LYS A 244 8.92 15.13 37.88
N ALA A 245 9.17 15.01 39.18
CA ALA A 245 8.51 15.85 40.18
C ALA A 245 9.01 17.31 40.18
N GLN A 246 10.23 17.56 39.71
CA GLN A 246 10.82 18.91 39.57
C GLN A 246 10.47 19.58 38.24
N ALA A 247 10.21 18.79 37.20
CA ALA A 247 9.87 19.28 35.87
C ALA A 247 8.62 20.16 35.90
N THR A 248 8.71 21.34 35.28
CA THR A 248 7.59 22.30 35.19
C THR A 248 7.10 22.53 33.76
N LEU A 249 7.96 22.28 32.77
CA LEU A 249 7.67 22.45 31.35
C LEU A 249 7.18 21.14 30.71
N PRO A 250 6.20 21.18 29.79
CA PRO A 250 5.77 20.01 29.03
C PRO A 250 6.92 19.31 28.29
N GLU A 251 7.84 20.08 27.70
CA GLU A 251 9.01 19.57 26.99
C GLU A 251 9.98 18.85 27.93
N ALA A 252 10.11 19.31 29.18
CA ALA A 252 10.93 18.64 30.19
C ALA A 252 10.33 17.29 30.61
N HIS A 253 9.01 17.22 30.78
CA HIS A 253 8.33 15.94 31.04
C HIS A 253 8.47 14.96 29.86
N TRP A 254 8.38 15.46 28.63
CA TRP A 254 8.60 14.65 27.43
C TRP A 254 10.04 14.12 27.36
N LEU A 255 11.05 14.97 27.56
CA LEU A 255 12.46 14.54 27.59
C LEU A 255 12.71 13.46 28.63
N LEU A 256 12.13 13.59 29.83
CA LEU A 256 12.23 12.58 30.88
C LEU A 256 11.56 11.26 30.50
N SER A 257 10.42 11.31 29.81
CA SER A 257 9.78 10.11 29.24
C SER A 257 10.67 9.45 28.18
N CYS A 258 11.33 10.24 27.32
CA CYS A 258 12.29 9.71 26.36
C CYS A 258 13.49 9.07 27.06
N LEU A 259 13.92 9.56 28.23
CA LEU A 259 14.99 8.93 29.02
C LEU A 259 14.57 7.60 29.65
N ASP A 260 13.30 7.45 30.08
CA ASP A 260 12.78 6.14 30.51
C ASP A 260 12.80 5.15 29.34
N ASP A 261 12.30 5.58 28.17
CA ASP A 261 12.28 4.76 26.96
C ASP A 261 13.70 4.39 26.53
N TYR A 262 14.62 5.36 26.57
CA TYR A 262 16.05 5.19 26.28
C TYR A 262 16.70 4.12 27.17
N ALA A 263 16.43 4.15 28.48
CA ALA A 263 16.91 3.11 29.41
C ALA A 263 16.35 1.72 29.05
N SER A 264 15.12 1.66 28.53
CA SER A 264 14.46 0.41 28.15
C SER A 264 14.95 -0.20 26.84
N VAL A 265 15.63 0.58 25.98
CA VAL A 265 16.14 0.13 24.67
C VAL A 265 17.65 -0.16 24.68
N GLY A 266 18.19 -0.59 25.83
CA GLY A 266 19.56 -1.08 25.96
C GLY A 266 20.63 0.02 26.05
N ALA A 267 20.26 1.19 26.55
CA ALA A 267 21.23 2.26 26.81
C ALA A 267 22.12 1.98 28.02
N ASP A 268 23.32 2.56 28.03
CA ASP A 268 24.21 2.55 29.19
C ASP A 268 23.63 3.41 30.34
N GLN A 269 22.91 2.74 31.24
CA GLN A 269 22.28 3.39 32.39
C GLN A 269 23.31 3.90 33.43
N GLU A 270 24.50 3.31 33.49
CA GLU A 270 25.58 3.76 34.39
C GLU A 270 26.18 5.08 33.89
N ALA A 271 26.30 5.26 32.58
CA ALA A 271 26.69 6.54 31.97
C ALA A 271 25.63 7.63 32.11
N LEU A 272 24.33 7.26 32.10
CA LEU A 272 23.23 8.22 32.22
C LEU A 272 23.06 8.76 33.66
N LEU A 273 23.28 7.92 34.67
CA LEU A 273 22.99 8.23 36.07
C LEU A 273 23.71 9.49 36.61
N PRO A 274 25.03 9.69 36.39
CA PRO A 274 25.73 10.90 36.85
C PRO A 274 25.21 12.19 36.20
N ALA A 275 24.95 12.13 34.88
CA ALA A 275 24.45 13.26 34.12
C ALA A 275 23.06 13.68 34.60
N LEU A 276 22.17 12.71 34.87
CA LEU A 276 20.83 12.96 35.37
C LEU A 276 20.82 13.48 36.82
N THR A 277 21.69 12.94 37.68
CA THR A 277 21.79 13.35 39.09
C THR A 277 22.22 14.81 39.24
N THR A 278 23.05 15.31 38.32
CA THR A 278 23.53 16.70 38.33
C THR A 278 22.64 17.66 37.52
N ALA A 279 21.62 17.15 36.83
CA ALA A 279 20.74 17.92 35.95
C ALA A 279 19.57 18.63 36.66
N GLY A 280 19.53 18.69 38.00
CA GLY A 280 18.38 19.26 38.74
C GLY A 280 17.95 20.67 38.30
N ALA A 281 18.91 21.52 37.93
CA ALA A 281 18.63 22.88 37.42
C ALA A 281 17.92 22.88 36.05
N ILE A 282 18.10 21.84 35.24
CA ILE A 282 17.49 21.71 33.91
C ILE A 282 15.97 21.52 34.03
N TRP A 283 15.52 20.75 35.01
CA TRP A 283 14.09 20.44 35.20
C TRP A 283 13.28 21.64 35.73
N SER A 284 13.96 22.61 36.35
CA SER A 284 13.37 23.84 36.86
C SER A 284 13.59 25.06 35.96
N ALA A 285 14.02 24.84 34.70
CA ALA A 285 14.22 25.90 33.72
C ALA A 285 12.96 26.77 33.55
N GLY A 286 13.14 28.09 33.45
CA GLY A 286 12.04 29.05 33.35
C GLY A 286 11.46 29.19 31.94
N SER A 287 12.11 28.62 30.93
CA SER A 287 11.68 28.65 29.53
C SER A 287 12.19 27.45 28.73
N THR A 288 11.52 27.12 27.62
CA THR A 288 11.96 26.05 26.71
C THR A 288 13.36 26.31 26.12
N ASP A 289 13.70 27.56 25.81
CA ASP A 289 15.02 27.91 25.24
C ASP A 289 16.15 27.68 26.26
N GLU A 290 15.90 28.01 27.54
CA GLU A 290 16.82 27.72 28.64
C GLU A 290 16.98 26.20 28.86
N LEU A 291 15.88 25.46 28.79
CA LEU A 291 15.87 23.99 28.85
C LEU A 291 16.73 23.38 27.73
N ILE A 292 16.51 23.77 26.47
CA ILE A 292 17.24 23.25 25.31
C ILE A 292 18.74 23.54 25.42
N LYS A 293 19.11 24.78 25.76
CA LYS A 293 20.51 25.18 25.89
C LYS A 293 21.22 24.40 27.00
N SER A 294 20.58 24.27 28.15
CA SER A 294 21.13 23.55 29.30
C SER A 294 21.21 22.05 29.02
N TRP A 295 20.20 21.49 28.36
CA TRP A 295 20.18 20.09 27.91
C TRP A 295 21.36 19.77 27.01
N ASN A 296 21.54 20.52 25.91
CA ASN A 296 22.61 20.25 24.94
C ASN A 296 24.02 20.42 25.53
N THR A 297 24.14 21.17 26.63
CA THR A 297 25.40 21.29 27.37
C THR A 297 25.64 20.08 28.27
N GLN A 298 24.61 19.63 28.99
CA GLN A 298 24.71 18.56 29.99
C GLN A 298 24.71 17.16 29.36
N PHE A 299 23.90 16.93 28.32
CA PHE A 299 23.68 15.64 27.68
C PHE A 299 24.26 15.63 26.27
N ALA A 300 25.58 15.82 26.15
CA ALA A 300 26.25 15.93 24.86
C ALA A 300 26.17 14.67 23.96
N SER A 301 25.89 13.50 24.54
CA SER A 301 25.62 12.23 23.83
C SER A 301 24.17 12.10 23.34
N LEU A 302 23.27 12.97 23.82
CA LEU A 302 21.85 12.98 23.49
C LEU A 302 21.42 14.34 22.91
N PRO A 303 21.94 14.74 21.74
CA PRO A 303 21.66 16.06 21.19
C PRO A 303 20.17 16.26 20.90
N LEU A 304 19.67 17.44 21.28
CA LEU A 304 18.32 17.91 21.06
C LEU A 304 18.33 18.98 19.97
N LEU A 305 17.80 18.65 18.79
CA LEU A 305 17.55 19.63 17.73
C LEU A 305 16.20 20.30 17.98
N ALA A 306 16.12 21.60 17.72
CA ALA A 306 14.97 22.40 18.08
C ALA A 306 14.66 23.48 17.05
N THR A 307 13.38 23.60 16.71
CA THR A 307 12.79 24.76 16.03
C THR A 307 11.70 25.36 16.92
N PRO A 308 11.10 26.51 16.55
CA PRO A 308 9.92 27.02 17.25
C PRO A 308 8.74 26.02 17.34
N ASP A 309 8.66 25.07 16.40
CA ASP A 309 7.51 24.18 16.24
C ASP A 309 7.78 22.73 16.68
N LEU A 310 9.02 22.26 16.51
CA LEU A 310 9.39 20.85 16.59
C LEU A 310 10.66 20.66 17.42
N LEU A 311 10.67 19.63 18.27
CA LEU A 311 11.88 19.09 18.89
C LEU A 311 12.16 17.69 18.36
N LEU A 312 13.44 17.35 18.18
CA LEU A 312 13.91 16.01 17.85
C LEU A 312 15.06 15.63 18.77
N LEU A 313 14.88 14.56 19.55
CA LEU A 313 15.92 14.01 20.43
C LEU A 313 16.63 12.84 19.74
N LEU A 314 17.96 12.93 19.65
CA LEU A 314 18.80 11.89 19.08
C LEU A 314 19.74 11.29 20.12
N ALA A 315 20.22 10.06 19.89
CA ALA A 315 21.40 9.50 20.52
C ALA A 315 22.58 9.50 19.53
N LYS A 316 23.82 9.69 20.02
CA LYS A 316 25.02 9.66 19.16
C LYS A 316 25.48 8.24 18.81
N ASP A 317 25.63 7.38 19.81
CA ASP A 317 26.24 6.04 19.66
C ASP A 317 25.93 5.09 20.84
N THR A 318 25.07 5.50 21.77
CA THR A 318 24.92 4.85 23.09
C THR A 318 23.62 4.05 23.26
N SER A 319 22.90 3.75 22.17
CA SER A 319 21.64 2.99 22.16
C SER A 319 21.51 2.06 20.96
N THR A 320 20.38 1.36 20.89
CA THR A 320 20.00 0.52 19.73
C THR A 320 19.41 1.32 18.56
N THR A 321 18.85 2.51 18.82
CA THR A 321 18.29 3.41 17.79
C THR A 321 18.73 4.85 18.04
N PRO A 322 19.07 5.63 16.98
CA PRO A 322 19.45 7.03 17.13
C PRO A 322 18.27 7.96 17.38
N PHE A 323 17.05 7.61 16.99
CA PHE A 323 15.88 8.51 17.10
C PHE A 323 15.10 8.17 18.37
N LEU A 324 15.23 9.01 19.40
CA LEU A 324 14.65 8.75 20.72
C LEU A 324 13.25 9.35 20.90
N GLY A 325 12.92 10.35 20.11
CA GLY A 325 11.57 10.88 20.02
C GLY A 325 11.49 12.24 19.35
N ALA A 326 10.27 12.67 19.03
CA ALA A 326 9.98 14.01 18.57
C ALA A 326 8.76 14.61 19.27
N TYR A 327 8.73 15.94 19.41
CA TYR A 327 7.68 16.65 20.15
C TYR A 327 7.11 17.82 19.36
N ASN A 328 5.77 17.87 19.27
CA ASN A 328 5.03 18.97 18.68
C ASN A 328 4.79 20.05 19.73
N ARG A 329 5.54 21.14 19.65
CA ARG A 329 5.46 22.25 20.61
C ARG A 329 4.15 23.02 20.49
N GLN A 330 3.58 23.08 19.28
CA GLN A 330 2.34 23.79 19.01
C GLN A 330 1.11 23.05 19.58
N ALA A 331 1.11 21.72 19.52
CA ALA A 331 0.04 20.89 20.06
C ALA A 331 0.26 20.49 21.53
N GLY A 332 1.49 20.65 22.03
CA GLY A 332 1.87 20.23 23.38
C GLY A 332 1.88 18.71 23.56
N CYS A 333 2.19 17.94 22.50
CA CYS A 333 2.15 16.48 22.54
C CYS A 333 3.35 15.83 21.85
N PRO A 334 3.76 14.61 22.26
CA PRO A 334 4.75 13.83 21.54
C PRO A 334 4.22 13.42 20.16
N LEU A 335 5.13 13.31 19.19
CA LEU A 335 4.84 12.76 17.86
C LEU A 335 5.13 11.27 17.81
N PHE A 336 6.31 10.88 18.29
CA PHE A 336 6.76 9.50 18.34
C PHE A 336 7.83 9.33 19.43
N GLY A 337 7.99 8.11 19.93
CA GLY A 337 9.02 7.73 20.91
C GLY A 337 10.26 7.12 20.25
N ALA A 338 10.99 6.29 20.99
CA ALA A 338 12.17 5.60 20.47
C ALA A 338 11.85 4.76 19.22
N ASP A 339 12.74 4.82 18.22
CA ASP A 339 12.59 4.18 16.90
C ASP A 339 11.37 4.65 16.09
N GLY A 340 10.77 5.78 16.49
CA GLY A 340 9.58 6.35 15.87
C GLY A 340 9.80 6.95 14.48
N PHE A 341 11.05 7.19 14.11
CA PHE A 341 11.49 7.49 12.76
C PHE A 341 12.66 6.55 12.45
N SER A 342 12.52 5.71 11.43
CA SER A 342 13.47 4.62 11.21
C SER A 342 13.49 4.16 9.75
N TRP A 343 14.23 3.10 9.51
CA TRP A 343 14.33 2.41 8.23
C TRP A 343 14.47 0.91 8.45
N SER A 344 14.21 0.13 7.41
CA SER A 344 14.68 -1.26 7.37
C SER A 344 14.98 -1.66 5.94
N MET A 345 15.65 -2.78 5.73
CA MET A 345 15.94 -3.29 4.40
C MET A 345 15.82 -4.81 4.35
N GLU A 346 15.43 -5.32 3.18
CA GLU A 346 15.40 -6.75 2.89
C GLU A 346 16.55 -7.09 1.93
N TYR A 347 17.23 -8.20 2.21
CA TYR A 347 18.29 -8.71 1.37
C TYR A 347 18.27 -10.24 1.34
N GLU A 348 18.96 -10.83 0.38
CA GLU A 348 19.06 -12.28 0.21
C GLU A 348 20.50 -12.72 0.08
N ASN A 349 20.81 -13.92 0.56
CA ASN A 349 22.07 -14.57 0.24
C ASN A 349 22.01 -15.29 -1.13
N MET A 350 23.15 -15.81 -1.59
CA MET A 350 23.24 -16.59 -2.83
C MET A 350 22.43 -17.91 -2.82
N GLN A 351 21.94 -18.35 -1.67
CA GLN A 351 21.03 -19.49 -1.52
C GLN A 351 19.54 -19.09 -1.61
N LYS A 352 19.24 -17.79 -1.79
CA LYS A 352 17.89 -17.20 -1.81
C LYS A 352 17.14 -17.27 -0.48
N ASP A 353 17.88 -17.34 0.63
CA ASP A 353 17.31 -17.07 1.94
C ASP A 353 17.14 -15.55 2.09
N SER A 354 15.95 -15.12 2.49
CA SER A 354 15.63 -13.70 2.69
C SER A 354 15.79 -13.30 4.15
N PHE A 355 16.35 -12.12 4.37
CA PHE A 355 16.62 -11.52 5.67
C PHE A 355 16.10 -10.08 5.69
N ARG A 356 15.73 -9.57 6.88
CA ARG A 356 15.38 -8.16 7.09
C ARG A 356 16.26 -7.56 8.17
N LEU A 357 16.82 -6.39 7.92
CA LEU A 357 17.68 -5.67 8.86
C LEU A 357 17.10 -4.29 9.17
N SER A 358 17.09 -3.93 10.44
CA SER A 358 16.63 -2.64 10.96
C SER A 358 17.57 -2.14 12.07
N PRO A 359 17.58 -0.83 12.39
CA PRO A 359 18.31 -0.29 13.52
C PRO A 359 18.00 -1.04 14.83
N ALA A 360 16.73 -1.37 15.06
CA ALA A 360 16.29 -1.97 16.31
C ALA A 360 16.67 -3.45 16.48
N ASP A 361 17.35 -4.07 15.51
CA ASP A 361 18.00 -5.38 15.67
C ASP A 361 19.31 -5.28 16.46
N ALA A 362 19.84 -4.06 16.67
CA ALA A 362 21.06 -3.79 17.44
C ALA A 362 22.34 -4.51 16.94
N VAL A 363 22.35 -4.92 15.67
CA VAL A 363 23.50 -5.60 15.04
C VAL A 363 24.35 -4.67 14.16
N LEU A 364 23.88 -3.44 13.95
CA LEU A 364 24.56 -2.39 13.20
C LEU A 364 24.88 -1.23 14.15
N PRO A 365 26.12 -1.09 14.62
CA PRO A 365 26.49 0.10 15.39
C PRO A 365 26.30 1.35 14.53
N PHE A 366 25.95 2.46 15.17
CA PHE A 366 25.73 3.72 14.48
C PHE A 366 26.51 4.87 15.11
N GLN A 367 26.69 5.92 14.31
CA GLN A 367 27.20 7.21 14.75
C GLN A 367 26.31 8.31 14.20
N ALA A 368 25.78 9.16 15.07
CA ALA A 368 25.04 10.36 14.71
C ALA A 368 25.87 11.62 14.93
N THR A 369 25.74 12.55 13.99
CA THR A 369 26.34 13.88 14.02
C THR A 369 25.25 14.93 13.83
N VAL A 370 25.42 16.08 14.48
CA VAL A 370 24.49 17.21 14.44
C VAL A 370 25.28 18.47 14.15
N ASP A 371 24.82 19.26 13.19
CA ASP A 371 25.40 20.54 12.79
C ASP A 371 24.29 21.56 12.53
N GLY A 372 24.06 22.44 13.51
CA GLY A 372 22.89 23.31 13.55
C GLY A 372 21.60 22.50 13.51
N ASP A 373 20.76 22.78 12.52
CA ASP A 373 19.49 22.07 12.32
C ASP A 373 19.61 20.81 11.46
N ASN A 374 20.83 20.47 11.02
CA ASN A 374 21.10 19.27 10.21
C ASN A 374 21.59 18.14 11.11
N PHE A 375 21.28 16.90 10.70
CA PHE A 375 21.85 15.71 11.29
C PHE A 375 22.24 14.69 10.22
N SER A 376 23.20 13.84 10.56
CA SER A 376 23.58 12.68 9.77
C SER A 376 23.80 11.50 10.69
N VAL A 377 23.12 10.39 10.41
CA VAL A 377 23.32 9.12 11.09
C VAL A 377 23.88 8.09 10.12
N ARG A 378 24.97 7.43 10.51
CA ARG A 378 25.62 6.37 9.74
C ARG A 378 25.62 5.08 10.55
N TRP A 379 25.05 4.02 9.99
CA TRP A 379 25.14 2.65 10.48
C TRP A 379 26.13 1.89 9.62
N GLU A 380 27.00 1.07 10.23
CA GLU A 380 28.04 0.37 9.48
C GLU A 380 28.40 -0.98 10.10
N ASN A 381 28.52 -2.00 9.25
CA ASN A 381 29.20 -3.25 9.56
C ASN A 381 30.01 -3.70 8.33
N ALA A 382 30.48 -4.96 8.33
CA ALA A 382 31.27 -5.50 7.22
C ALA A 382 30.50 -5.61 5.88
N ASP A 383 29.16 -5.71 5.94
CA ASP A 383 28.33 -5.97 4.77
C ASP A 383 27.68 -4.69 4.23
N PHE A 384 27.24 -3.80 5.12
CA PHE A 384 26.41 -2.66 4.76
C PHE A 384 26.87 -1.38 5.44
N THR A 385 26.72 -0.28 4.71
CA THR A 385 26.69 1.08 5.26
C THR A 385 25.33 1.68 4.95
N VAL A 386 24.61 2.14 5.97
CA VAL A 386 23.36 2.90 5.78
C VAL A 386 23.56 4.31 6.29
N THR A 387 23.20 5.31 5.50
CA THR A 387 23.34 6.72 5.88
C THR A 387 21.99 7.41 5.75
N VAL A 388 21.53 8.02 6.85
CA VAL A 388 20.38 8.94 6.86
C VAL A 388 20.90 10.35 7.07
N LYS A 389 20.56 11.27 6.18
CA LYS A 389 20.85 12.70 6.32
C LYS A 389 19.54 13.45 6.38
N GLY A 390 19.39 14.33 7.36
CA GLY A 390 18.16 15.10 7.49
C GLY A 390 18.37 16.47 8.10
N GLN A 391 17.27 17.21 8.13
CA GLN A 391 17.21 18.59 8.59
C GLN A 391 15.87 18.84 9.27
N LEU A 392 15.91 19.63 10.35
CA LEU A 392 14.73 20.31 10.88
C LEU A 392 14.66 21.73 10.31
N ALA A 393 13.51 22.12 9.76
CA ALA A 393 13.30 23.47 9.24
C ALA A 393 11.87 23.92 9.57
N GLY A 394 11.74 24.83 10.55
CA GLY A 394 10.42 25.22 11.07
C GLY A 394 9.63 23.99 11.55
N PRO A 395 8.41 23.74 11.04
CA PRO A 395 7.60 22.60 11.42
C PRO A 395 7.98 21.28 10.72
N ARG A 396 9.04 21.26 9.91
CA ARG A 396 9.35 20.16 9.00
C ARG A 396 10.60 19.39 9.42
N LEU A 397 10.49 18.07 9.44
CA LEU A 397 11.60 17.10 9.42
C LEU A 397 11.69 16.53 8.00
N ALA A 398 12.81 16.76 7.33
CA ALA A 398 13.10 16.22 6.01
C ALA A 398 14.35 15.33 6.06
N ALA A 399 14.33 14.17 5.41
CA ALA A 399 15.48 13.27 5.39
C ALA A 399 15.58 12.42 4.12
N ILE A 400 16.80 12.00 3.80
CA ILE A 400 17.13 11.05 2.74
C ILE A 400 17.86 9.85 3.33
N LEU A 401 17.79 8.71 2.65
CA LEU A 401 18.50 7.48 3.01
C LEU A 401 19.25 6.91 1.81
N ASP A 402 20.51 6.53 2.05
CA ASP A 402 21.34 5.79 1.09
C ASP A 402 21.87 4.51 1.77
N VAL A 403 21.95 3.42 1.01
CA VAL A 403 22.50 2.12 1.44
C VAL A 403 23.62 1.75 0.49
N ASP A 404 24.83 1.56 1.04
CA ASP A 404 25.94 0.96 0.32
C ASP A 404 26.11 -0.50 0.75
N ASN A 405 26.11 -1.41 -0.22
CA ASN A 405 26.25 -2.84 0.00
C ASN A 405 27.62 -3.31 -0.47
N HIS A 406 28.48 -3.61 0.49
CA HIS A 406 29.88 -4.02 0.26
C HIS A 406 30.01 -5.52 0.03
N ASN A 407 28.93 -6.30 0.23
CA ASN A 407 28.97 -7.75 0.17
C ASN A 407 28.44 -8.27 -1.19
N PRO A 408 29.29 -8.86 -2.04
CA PRO A 408 28.89 -9.38 -3.35
C PRO A 408 28.00 -10.63 -3.28
N ASP A 409 27.94 -11.30 -2.12
CA ASP A 409 27.11 -12.48 -1.88
C ASP A 409 25.74 -12.14 -1.26
N LEU A 410 25.48 -10.86 -0.98
CA LEU A 410 24.21 -10.37 -0.45
C LEU A 410 23.53 -9.44 -1.47
N LEU A 411 22.35 -9.83 -1.90
CA LEU A 411 21.51 -9.10 -2.85
C LEU A 411 20.47 -8.28 -2.09
N LEU A 412 20.60 -6.96 -2.13
CA LEU A 412 19.62 -6.04 -1.55
C LEU A 412 18.36 -6.03 -2.42
N THR A 413 17.19 -6.34 -1.85
CA THR A 413 15.94 -6.50 -2.61
C THR A 413 14.97 -5.36 -2.40
N ASN A 414 14.80 -4.89 -1.17
CA ASN A 414 13.92 -3.77 -0.84
C ASN A 414 14.52 -2.87 0.26
N VAL A 415 14.18 -1.59 0.21
CA VAL A 415 14.40 -0.63 1.29
C VAL A 415 13.04 -0.14 1.79
N PHE A 416 12.89 -0.04 3.10
CA PHE A 416 11.72 0.53 3.78
C PHE A 416 12.13 1.86 4.38
N PHE A 417 11.73 2.95 3.74
CA PHE A 417 12.03 4.30 4.19
C PHE A 417 11.09 5.31 3.50
N PRO A 418 10.57 6.30 4.24
CA PRO A 418 10.63 6.40 5.71
C PRO A 418 9.78 5.33 6.40
N CYS A 419 10.13 5.00 7.64
CA CYS A 419 9.25 4.32 8.58
C CYS A 419 8.91 5.29 9.71
N TYR A 420 7.63 5.62 9.86
CA TYR A 420 7.11 6.43 10.97
C TYR A 420 6.30 5.54 11.91
N ASP A 421 6.42 5.74 13.21
CA ASP A 421 5.58 5.09 14.22
C ASP A 421 5.03 6.12 15.21
N LEU A 422 3.94 6.76 14.79
CA LEU A 422 3.33 7.93 15.42
C LEU A 422 2.46 7.56 16.61
N GLN A 423 2.47 8.40 17.64
CA GLN A 423 1.54 8.33 18.76
C GLN A 423 0.18 8.92 18.39
N LYS A 424 -0.87 8.44 19.06
CA LYS A 424 -2.22 8.97 18.87
C LYS A 424 -2.27 10.44 19.23
N LEU A 425 -2.81 11.25 18.33
CA LEU A 425 -3.14 12.65 18.62
C LEU A 425 -4.29 12.76 19.65
N PRO A 426 -4.35 13.84 20.45
CA PRO A 426 -5.43 14.05 21.39
C PRO A 426 -6.82 14.07 20.71
N GLY A 427 -7.82 13.51 21.38
CA GLY A 427 -9.21 13.53 20.89
C GLY A 427 -9.52 12.52 19.78
N ASP A 428 -10.46 12.89 18.92
CA ASP A 428 -10.80 12.15 17.70
C ASP A 428 -9.78 12.46 16.61
N ASP A 429 -9.33 11.41 15.92
CA ASP A 429 -8.25 11.47 14.96
C ASP A 429 -8.66 10.87 13.61
N PHE A 430 -8.03 11.40 12.56
CA PHE A 430 -8.41 11.20 11.16
C PHE A 430 -7.16 10.96 10.31
N PHE A 431 -7.32 10.16 9.26
CA PHE A 431 -6.26 9.88 8.31
C PHE A 431 -6.72 10.10 6.88
N LEU A 432 -5.99 10.93 6.12
CA LEU A 432 -6.14 11.05 4.68
C LEU A 432 -5.28 10.00 3.98
N LEU A 433 -5.94 9.15 3.20
CA LEU A 433 -5.30 8.23 2.29
C LEU A 433 -5.48 8.72 0.84
N PRO A 434 -4.44 8.71 -0.01
CA PRO A 434 -4.53 9.11 -1.42
C PRO A 434 -5.09 7.97 -2.27
N ARG A 435 -6.22 7.39 -1.85
CA ARG A 435 -6.95 6.36 -2.59
C ARG A 435 -8.01 7.04 -3.45
N ASP A 436 -8.08 6.65 -4.72
CA ASP A 436 -8.91 7.34 -5.72
C ASP A 436 -8.52 8.83 -5.75
N SER A 437 -9.46 9.76 -5.56
CA SER A 437 -9.17 11.18 -5.33
C SER A 437 -8.68 11.49 -3.91
N GLY A 438 -8.94 10.63 -2.92
CA GLY A 438 -8.68 10.87 -1.50
C GLY A 438 -9.81 10.34 -0.62
N ALA A 439 -9.47 9.72 0.51
CA ALA A 439 -10.44 9.21 1.48
C ALA A 439 -10.00 9.47 2.92
N ILE A 440 -10.93 9.94 3.75
CA ILE A 440 -10.75 10.16 5.18
C ILE A 440 -11.21 8.94 5.96
N PHE A 441 -10.33 8.44 6.83
CA PHE A 441 -10.62 7.39 7.79
C PHE A 441 -10.61 7.97 9.22
N THR A 442 -11.50 7.49 10.07
CA THR A 442 -11.58 7.91 11.48
C THR A 442 -10.94 6.87 12.40
N ASN A 443 -10.36 7.31 13.52
CA ASN A 443 -9.70 6.45 14.50
C ASN A 443 -8.61 5.53 13.89
N PRO A 444 -7.69 6.07 13.06
CA PRO A 444 -6.69 5.27 12.35
C PRO A 444 -5.68 4.60 13.27
N THR A 445 -5.66 4.84 14.59
CA THR A 445 -4.77 4.19 15.56
C THR A 445 -5.37 2.97 16.28
N LYS A 446 -6.58 2.53 15.91
CA LYS A 446 -7.28 1.41 16.56
C LYS A 446 -7.07 0.08 15.85
N ASP A 447 -7.90 -0.23 14.86
CA ASP A 447 -7.76 -1.41 14.01
C ASP A 447 -7.83 -0.91 12.56
N PHE A 448 -6.68 -0.46 12.08
CA PHE A 448 -6.53 0.08 10.74
C PHE A 448 -5.36 -0.60 10.07
N ARG A 449 -5.57 -1.09 8.85
CA ARG A 449 -4.49 -1.77 8.13
C ARG A 449 -4.66 -1.57 6.64
N ILE A 450 -3.58 -1.11 6.03
CA ILE A 450 -3.40 -1.15 4.58
C ILE A 450 -2.16 -2.00 4.34
N PRO A 451 -2.29 -3.15 3.66
CA PRO A 451 -1.12 -3.87 3.22
C PRO A 451 -0.31 -3.00 2.25
N PHE A 452 0.88 -3.42 1.86
CA PHE A 452 1.70 -2.70 0.89
C PHE A 452 0.97 -2.53 -0.46
N TRP A 453 0.27 -1.41 -0.64
CA TRP A 453 -0.38 -1.03 -1.90
C TRP A 453 0.63 -0.35 -2.79
N ALA A 454 0.69 -0.75 -4.05
CA ALA A 454 1.65 -0.18 -5.00
C ALA A 454 1.38 1.30 -5.25
N TYR A 455 2.41 2.01 -5.70
CA TYR A 455 2.35 3.36 -6.26
C TYR A 455 3.20 3.38 -7.54
N PRO A 456 2.73 4.06 -8.60
CA PRO A 456 1.39 4.66 -8.73
C PRO A 456 0.32 3.59 -9.06
N MET A 457 -0.89 3.72 -8.50
CA MET A 457 -2.11 3.04 -8.98
C MET A 457 -3.34 3.71 -8.35
N PHE A 458 -4.56 3.30 -8.72
CA PHE A 458 -5.79 3.86 -8.14
C PHE A 458 -5.84 3.83 -6.59
N ALA A 459 -5.20 2.84 -5.97
CA ALA A 459 -5.18 2.68 -4.51
C ALA A 459 -4.19 3.64 -3.81
N THR A 460 -3.18 4.14 -4.54
CA THR A 460 -2.17 5.08 -4.05
C THR A 460 -1.82 6.05 -5.20
N THR A 461 -2.61 7.12 -5.33
CA THR A 461 -2.57 8.03 -6.49
C THR A 461 -1.54 9.16 -6.33
N MET A 462 -1.13 9.43 -5.09
CA MET A 462 -0.16 10.46 -4.69
C MET A 462 0.81 9.91 -3.64
N GLN A 463 1.95 10.57 -3.44
CA GLN A 463 2.98 10.17 -2.47
C GLN A 463 2.81 10.82 -1.10
N LEU A 464 1.58 11.20 -0.75
CA LEU A 464 1.23 11.92 0.47
C LEU A 464 0.19 11.14 1.30
N THR A 465 0.28 11.27 2.61
CA THR A 465 -0.79 10.97 3.55
C THR A 465 -0.88 12.10 4.57
N ALA A 466 -1.93 12.12 5.39
CA ALA A 466 -2.01 13.08 6.48
C ALA A 466 -2.72 12.48 7.69
N TYR A 467 -2.17 12.72 8.88
CA TYR A 467 -2.75 12.31 10.16
C TYR A 467 -3.08 13.55 10.99
N TYR A 468 -4.34 13.73 11.39
CA TYR A 468 -4.77 14.95 12.09
C TYR A 468 -5.88 14.69 13.10
N ASN A 469 -6.11 15.62 14.03
CA ASN A 469 -7.17 15.52 15.02
C ASN A 469 -8.30 16.55 14.81
N ALA A 470 -9.37 16.43 15.61
CA ALA A 470 -10.53 17.32 15.55
C ALA A 470 -10.21 18.80 15.84
N ASP A 471 -9.14 19.09 16.57
CA ASP A 471 -8.65 20.45 16.83
C ASP A 471 -7.83 21.02 15.65
N GLY A 472 -7.65 20.23 14.59
CA GLY A 472 -6.86 20.60 13.42
C GLY A 472 -5.36 20.57 13.67
N ASN A 473 -4.85 19.86 14.67
CA ASN A 473 -3.42 19.53 14.73
C ASN A 473 -3.14 18.45 13.68
N GLY A 474 -2.31 18.75 12.70
CA GLY A 474 -2.01 17.85 11.60
C GLY A 474 -0.53 17.51 11.46
N ILE A 475 -0.28 16.31 10.93
CA ILE A 475 1.02 15.78 10.52
C ILE A 475 0.89 15.38 9.06
N TYR A 476 1.58 16.11 8.20
CA TYR A 476 1.75 15.77 6.80
C TYR A 476 2.89 14.75 6.70
N LEU A 477 2.65 13.66 5.96
CA LEU A 477 3.66 12.63 5.72
C LEU A 477 3.76 12.42 4.22
N ALA A 478 4.98 12.36 3.69
CA ALA A 478 5.18 12.02 2.30
C ALA A 478 6.55 11.41 2.04
N PHE A 479 6.61 10.67 0.94
CA PHE A 479 7.87 10.32 0.31
C PHE A 479 7.99 11.05 -1.04
N GLU A 480 8.38 12.32 -0.94
CA GLU A 480 8.47 13.29 -2.03
C GLU A 480 9.56 12.88 -3.03
N ASP A 481 9.19 12.09 -4.04
CA ASP A 481 10.09 11.61 -5.08
C ASP A 481 9.78 12.24 -6.43
N PRO A 482 10.65 13.15 -6.93
CA PRO A 482 10.43 13.82 -8.20
C PRO A 482 10.54 12.88 -9.41
N LYS A 483 11.06 11.66 -9.24
CA LYS A 483 11.15 10.66 -10.31
C LYS A 483 9.97 9.70 -10.33
N THR A 484 9.10 9.74 -9.32
CA THR A 484 7.92 8.87 -9.16
C THR A 484 8.29 7.40 -9.31
N LYS A 485 9.32 6.95 -8.58
CA LYS A 485 9.77 5.56 -8.60
C LYS A 485 8.69 4.65 -8.04
N LEU A 486 8.63 3.42 -8.55
CA LEU A 486 7.77 2.37 -8.02
C LEU A 486 8.08 2.15 -6.55
N LYS A 487 7.04 2.14 -5.74
CA LYS A 487 7.11 1.91 -4.29
C LYS A 487 5.76 1.41 -3.80
N ALA A 488 5.66 1.03 -2.54
CA ALA A 488 4.40 0.61 -1.95
C ALA A 488 4.21 1.20 -0.56
N LEU A 489 3.01 1.71 -0.29
CA LEU A 489 2.60 2.28 1.00
C LEU A 489 2.03 1.18 1.89
N GLY A 490 2.58 1.02 3.09
CA GLY A 490 2.03 0.17 4.14
C GLY A 490 1.62 1.01 5.35
N LEU A 491 0.42 0.75 5.89
CA LEU A 491 -0.10 1.45 7.06
C LEU A 491 -0.65 0.49 8.10
N ARG A 492 -0.48 0.85 9.37
CA ARG A 492 -0.98 0.09 10.50
C ARG A 492 -1.33 0.98 11.68
N GLY A 493 -2.58 0.91 12.09
CA GLY A 493 -3.09 1.47 13.33
C GLY A 493 -3.31 0.41 14.39
N ARG A 494 -2.71 0.57 15.57
CA ARG A 494 -2.93 -0.32 16.72
C ARG A 494 -2.52 0.33 18.02
N GLN A 495 -3.25 0.06 19.11
CA GLN A 495 -2.89 0.45 20.48
C GLN A 495 -2.54 1.94 20.65
N GLY A 496 -3.22 2.83 19.91
CA GLY A 496 -2.89 4.26 19.98
C GLY A 496 -1.59 4.62 19.25
N ARG A 497 -1.15 3.77 18.32
CA ARG A 497 -0.04 4.04 17.40
C ARG A 497 -0.50 3.95 15.95
N LEU A 498 0.12 4.74 15.08
CA LEU A 498 -0.04 4.70 13.64
C LEU A 498 1.35 4.57 12.99
N THR A 499 1.61 3.40 12.44
CA THR A 499 2.83 3.11 11.69
C THR A 499 2.59 3.30 10.19
N GLU A 500 3.44 4.10 9.55
CA GLU A 500 3.50 4.27 8.09
C GLU A 500 4.89 3.85 7.59
N GLN A 501 4.94 3.12 6.48
CA GLN A 501 6.20 2.79 5.82
C GLN A 501 6.06 2.71 4.31
N TRP A 502 7.08 3.18 3.59
CA TRP A 502 7.20 3.03 2.15
C TRP A 502 8.23 1.96 1.80
N ARG A 503 7.84 0.94 1.03
CA ARG A 503 8.74 -0.09 0.50
C ARG A 503 9.14 0.23 -0.94
N VAL A 504 10.44 0.33 -1.20
CA VAL A 504 11.02 0.58 -2.52
C VAL A 504 11.84 -0.63 -2.95
N PRO A 505 11.60 -1.22 -4.14
CA PRO A 505 12.48 -2.25 -4.67
C PRO A 505 13.82 -1.66 -5.09
N VAL A 506 14.87 -2.46 -5.01
CA VAL A 506 16.23 -2.07 -5.42
C VAL A 506 16.58 -2.74 -6.74
N ALA A 507 17.16 -1.98 -7.67
CA ALA A 507 17.62 -2.49 -8.95
C ALA A 507 18.76 -3.51 -8.76
N PHE A 508 18.78 -4.54 -9.59
CA PHE A 508 19.78 -5.60 -9.57
C PHE A 508 20.86 -5.29 -10.60
N GLN A 509 21.99 -5.98 -10.44
CA GLN A 509 23.02 -5.98 -11.47
C GLN A 509 22.48 -6.61 -12.77
N PRO A 510 23.07 -6.32 -13.95
CA PRO A 510 22.61 -6.83 -15.24
C PRO A 510 22.51 -8.36 -15.35
N ASP A 511 23.25 -9.11 -14.53
CA ASP A 511 23.13 -10.57 -14.46
C ASP A 511 21.90 -11.09 -13.71
N GLY A 512 21.15 -10.19 -13.07
CA GLY A 512 19.91 -10.43 -12.35
C GLY A 512 20.04 -11.26 -11.07
N LYS A 513 21.26 -11.54 -10.58
CA LYS A 513 21.47 -12.46 -9.45
C LYS A 513 22.64 -12.13 -8.53
N SER A 514 23.57 -11.25 -8.92
CA SER A 514 24.70 -10.89 -8.06
C SER A 514 24.33 -9.88 -6.99
N GLY A 515 24.94 -10.00 -5.82
CA GLY A 515 24.85 -9.04 -4.73
C GLY A 515 25.68 -7.78 -4.98
N GLY A 516 25.96 -7.03 -3.91
CA GLY A 516 26.70 -5.76 -3.96
C GLY A 516 25.95 -4.63 -4.66
N ASN A 517 24.63 -4.74 -4.84
CA ASN A 517 23.79 -3.66 -5.32
C ASN A 517 23.40 -2.73 -4.17
N SER A 518 23.45 -1.42 -4.44
CA SER A 518 23.24 -0.34 -3.47
C SER A 518 21.93 0.41 -3.76
N PHE A 519 21.43 1.14 -2.77
CA PHE A 519 20.23 1.97 -2.89
C PHE A 519 20.58 3.44 -2.67
N ALA A 520 20.00 4.32 -3.48
CA ALA A 520 20.09 5.76 -3.30
C ALA A 520 18.70 6.40 -3.34
N SER A 521 18.47 7.37 -2.44
CA SER A 521 17.24 8.16 -2.44
C SER A 521 17.06 8.92 -3.76
N ASP A 522 18.16 9.39 -4.35
CA ASP A 522 18.21 9.93 -5.72
C ASP A 522 17.14 11.04 -5.94
N GLY A 523 17.15 12.00 -5.02
CA GLY A 523 16.23 13.15 -4.99
C GLY A 523 14.92 12.90 -4.22
N ALA A 524 14.61 11.66 -3.83
CA ALA A 524 13.44 11.37 -3.01
C ALA A 524 13.66 11.76 -1.54
N VAL A 525 12.71 12.48 -0.96
CA VAL A 525 12.81 13.02 0.41
C VAL A 525 11.66 12.48 1.27
N ALA A 526 12.00 11.88 2.41
CA ALA A 526 11.05 11.60 3.48
C ALA A 526 10.68 12.92 4.17
N ALA A 527 9.40 13.25 4.20
CA ALA A 527 8.90 14.50 4.73
C ALA A 527 7.87 14.26 5.82
N LEU A 528 8.11 14.84 6.99
CA LEU A 528 7.13 15.01 8.05
C LEU A 528 6.99 16.52 8.32
N GLU A 529 5.79 17.09 8.18
CA GLU A 529 5.54 18.52 8.44
C GLU A 529 4.34 18.70 9.36
N LEU A 530 4.51 19.44 10.44
CA LEU A 530 3.41 19.83 11.33
C LEU A 530 2.60 20.96 10.70
N TYR A 531 1.27 20.86 10.78
CA TYR A 531 0.39 21.88 10.21
C TYR A 531 -0.89 22.06 11.03
N ARG A 532 -1.63 23.13 10.71
CA ARG A 532 -2.95 23.43 11.26
C ARG A 532 -3.99 23.28 10.17
N GLY A 533 -4.98 22.41 10.40
CA GLY A 533 -6.07 22.17 9.46
C GLY A 533 -6.43 20.70 9.28
N ASP A 534 -6.89 20.38 8.07
CA ASP A 534 -7.38 19.04 7.69
C ASP A 534 -6.72 18.56 6.39
N TRP A 535 -7.33 17.55 5.76
CA TRP A 535 -6.89 16.98 4.49
C TRP A 535 -6.57 18.04 3.41
N PHE A 536 -7.32 19.16 3.35
CA PHE A 536 -7.11 20.17 2.32
C PHE A 536 -5.78 20.89 2.54
N ASP A 537 -5.47 21.22 3.79
CA ASP A 537 -4.25 21.92 4.18
C ASP A 537 -3.01 21.04 3.93
N ALA A 538 -3.10 19.73 4.18
CA ALA A 538 -2.07 18.76 3.81
C ALA A 538 -1.83 18.72 2.28
N CYS A 539 -2.89 18.76 1.47
CA CYS A 539 -2.78 18.87 0.02
C CYS A 539 -2.06 20.16 -0.40
N GLN A 540 -2.29 21.28 0.28
CA GLN A 540 -1.59 22.54 -0.03
C GLN A 540 -0.08 22.48 0.31
N ILE A 541 0.30 21.73 1.35
CA ILE A 541 1.72 21.44 1.62
C ILE A 541 2.30 20.62 0.46
N TYR A 542 1.61 19.58 0.02
CA TYR A 542 2.07 18.74 -1.08
C TYR A 542 2.22 19.50 -2.40
N LYS A 543 1.31 20.43 -2.70
CA LYS A 543 1.43 21.31 -3.89
C LYS A 543 2.77 22.03 -3.97
N LYS A 544 3.39 22.37 -2.84
CA LYS A 544 4.73 23.00 -2.81
C LYS A 544 5.79 22.07 -3.40
N PHE A 545 5.76 20.79 -3.04
CA PHE A 545 6.62 19.78 -3.66
C PHE A 545 6.30 19.62 -5.15
N ILE A 546 5.03 19.50 -5.52
CA ILE A 546 4.59 19.33 -6.92
C ILE A 546 5.07 20.48 -7.81
N ALA A 547 5.08 21.71 -7.30
CA ALA A 547 5.62 22.88 -8.00
C ALA A 547 7.14 22.80 -8.27
N THR A 548 7.89 21.94 -7.57
CA THR A 548 9.33 21.70 -7.84
C THR A 548 9.57 20.65 -8.92
N THR A 549 8.53 19.91 -9.32
CA THR A 549 8.66 18.81 -10.28
C THR A 549 8.45 19.28 -11.72
N THR A 550 9.00 18.55 -12.68
CA THR A 550 8.81 18.83 -14.12
C THR A 550 7.52 18.23 -14.70
N TRP A 551 6.81 17.40 -13.93
CA TRP A 551 5.63 16.68 -14.38
C TRP A 551 4.34 17.09 -13.63
N GLY A 552 4.46 17.84 -12.55
CA GLY A 552 3.35 18.13 -11.64
C GLY A 552 2.48 19.33 -12.01
N THR A 553 2.95 20.20 -12.92
CA THR A 553 2.26 21.43 -13.29
C THR A 553 2.28 21.68 -14.79
N SER A 554 1.30 22.42 -15.28
CA SER A 554 1.18 22.90 -16.67
C SER A 554 0.74 24.37 -16.68
N PRO A 555 1.10 25.16 -17.71
CA PRO A 555 0.53 26.49 -17.91
C PRO A 555 -1.00 26.44 -18.00
N LEU A 556 -1.68 27.49 -17.54
CA LEU A 556 -3.14 27.56 -17.48
C LEU A 556 -3.70 28.63 -18.45
N PRO A 557 -4.79 28.33 -19.20
CA PRO A 557 -5.34 27.00 -19.42
C PRO A 557 -4.33 26.10 -20.13
N ARG A 558 -4.46 24.78 -19.96
CA ARG A 558 -3.53 23.80 -20.52
C ARG A 558 -3.44 23.91 -22.05
N PRO A 559 -2.31 24.34 -22.63
CA PRO A 559 -2.23 24.72 -24.04
C PRO A 559 -2.19 23.53 -25.01
N ASP A 560 -1.77 22.35 -24.53
CA ASP A 560 -1.67 21.11 -25.29
C ASP A 560 -2.95 20.26 -25.29
N THR A 561 -4.02 20.73 -24.61
CA THR A 561 -5.33 20.08 -24.59
C THR A 561 -6.29 20.72 -25.60
N PRO A 562 -7.00 19.92 -26.44
CA PRO A 562 -7.96 20.44 -27.41
C PRO A 562 -9.07 21.25 -26.76
N LYS A 563 -9.46 22.37 -27.40
CA LYS A 563 -10.55 23.21 -26.90
C LYS A 563 -11.86 22.45 -26.72
N TRP A 564 -12.22 21.59 -27.68
CA TRP A 564 -13.46 20.80 -27.58
C TRP A 564 -13.48 19.93 -26.32
N PHE A 565 -12.31 19.44 -25.89
CA PHE A 565 -12.17 18.59 -24.72
C PHE A 565 -12.27 19.40 -23.43
N LEU A 566 -11.61 20.56 -23.34
CA LEU A 566 -11.74 21.50 -22.21
C LEU A 566 -13.19 21.99 -22.03
N ASP A 567 -13.90 22.23 -23.13
CA ASP A 567 -15.27 22.71 -23.11
C ASP A 567 -16.30 21.58 -22.90
N ASN A 568 -15.87 20.31 -22.94
CA ASN A 568 -16.78 19.19 -22.82
C ASN A 568 -17.48 19.18 -21.46
N CYS A 569 -18.79 18.90 -21.47
CA CYS A 569 -19.62 18.96 -20.28
C CYS A 569 -20.07 17.57 -19.83
N VAL A 570 -20.48 16.72 -20.77
CA VAL A 570 -21.08 15.42 -20.47
C VAL A 570 -20.35 14.30 -21.18
N TRP A 571 -20.11 13.21 -20.45
CA TRP A 571 -19.60 11.95 -20.99
C TRP A 571 -20.67 10.87 -21.00
N LEU A 572 -20.67 10.08 -22.06
CA LEU A 572 -21.55 8.93 -22.27
C LEU A 572 -20.71 7.73 -22.72
N GLN A 573 -21.12 6.52 -22.35
CA GLN A 573 -20.45 5.29 -22.78
C GLN A 573 -21.37 4.30 -23.48
N GLY A 574 -20.81 3.53 -24.42
CA GLY A 574 -21.45 2.40 -25.11
C GLY A 574 -21.62 2.57 -26.62
N LEU A 575 -22.64 1.91 -27.18
CA LEU A 575 -22.89 1.77 -28.63
C LEU A 575 -21.71 1.13 -29.38
N ASP A 576 -21.17 0.08 -28.78
CA ASP A 576 -20.05 -0.66 -29.33
C ASP A 576 -20.43 -1.29 -30.67
N ALA A 577 -19.56 -1.13 -31.65
CA ALA A 577 -19.55 -2.07 -32.76
C ALA A 577 -18.83 -3.33 -32.23
N ASN A 578 -19.31 -4.54 -32.55
CA ASN A 578 -18.67 -5.76 -32.04
C ASN A 578 -17.87 -6.54 -33.10
N ASP A 579 -17.95 -6.13 -34.37
CA ASP A 579 -17.14 -6.64 -35.48
C ASP A 579 -17.16 -5.66 -36.68
N HIS A 580 -16.52 -6.08 -37.78
CA HIS A 580 -16.48 -5.35 -39.05
C HIS A 580 -17.83 -5.29 -39.78
N ASP A 581 -18.80 -6.12 -39.41
CA ASP A 581 -20.13 -6.21 -40.01
C ASP A 581 -21.17 -5.37 -39.24
N THR A 582 -20.85 -4.97 -38.00
CA THR A 582 -21.71 -4.17 -37.16
C THR A 582 -21.76 -2.72 -37.68
N PRO A 583 -22.95 -2.18 -38.04
CA PRO A 583 -23.08 -0.81 -38.51
C PRO A 583 -22.63 0.21 -37.47
N PHE A 584 -22.03 1.30 -37.94
CA PHE A 584 -21.68 2.42 -37.06
C PHE A 584 -22.94 3.11 -36.53
N ALA A 585 -23.07 3.21 -35.20
CA ALA A 585 -24.28 3.66 -34.51
C ALA A 585 -24.50 5.20 -34.52
N LEU A 586 -24.33 5.84 -35.68
CA LEU A 586 -24.34 7.31 -35.84
C LEU A 586 -25.59 7.97 -35.25
N GLU A 587 -26.77 7.40 -35.49
CA GLU A 587 -28.04 7.96 -35.01
C GLU A 587 -28.14 7.96 -33.48
N GLY A 588 -27.56 6.95 -32.82
CA GLY A 588 -27.54 6.88 -31.36
C GLY A 588 -26.67 7.99 -30.75
N PHE A 589 -25.47 8.20 -31.30
CA PHE A 589 -24.61 9.31 -30.89
C PHE A 589 -25.26 10.67 -31.15
N ARG A 590 -25.85 10.87 -32.35
CA ARG A 590 -26.55 12.11 -32.70
C ARG A 590 -27.72 12.38 -31.76
N TYR A 591 -28.53 11.37 -31.46
CA TYR A 591 -29.68 11.50 -30.56
C TYR A 591 -29.29 12.06 -29.19
N PHE A 592 -28.21 11.56 -28.59
CA PHE A 592 -27.76 12.06 -27.29
C PHE A 592 -27.11 13.43 -27.37
N HIS A 593 -26.33 13.69 -28.42
CA HIS A 593 -25.79 15.02 -28.68
C HIS A 593 -26.90 16.08 -28.77
N ASP A 594 -27.92 15.82 -29.59
CA ASP A 594 -29.10 16.69 -29.75
C ASP A 594 -29.89 16.81 -28.44
N TYR A 595 -29.98 15.73 -27.64
CA TYR A 595 -30.69 15.77 -26.37
C TYR A 595 -30.03 16.66 -25.35
N PHE A 596 -28.70 16.60 -25.18
CA PHE A 596 -28.02 17.36 -24.13
C PHE A 596 -27.89 18.85 -24.46
N GLU A 597 -27.82 19.22 -25.75
CA GLU A 597 -27.72 20.62 -26.23
C GLU A 597 -26.51 21.38 -25.68
N VAL A 598 -25.50 20.65 -25.20
CA VAL A 598 -24.21 21.15 -24.72
C VAL A 598 -23.08 20.21 -25.21
N PRO A 599 -21.81 20.64 -25.22
CA PRO A 599 -20.69 19.80 -25.58
C PRO A 599 -20.72 18.44 -24.85
N SER A 600 -20.81 17.38 -25.65
CA SER A 600 -20.94 16.00 -25.18
C SER A 600 -20.00 15.09 -25.96
N ALA A 601 -19.32 14.21 -25.25
CA ALA A 601 -18.35 13.28 -25.81
C ALA A 601 -18.66 11.83 -25.39
N PHE A 602 -18.15 10.89 -26.18
CA PHE A 602 -18.51 9.48 -26.09
C PHE A 602 -17.27 8.60 -26.01
N ILE A 603 -17.28 7.63 -25.10
CA ILE A 603 -16.32 6.53 -25.06
C ILE A 603 -17.02 5.24 -25.53
N SER A 604 -16.49 4.59 -26.56
CA SER A 604 -17.17 3.47 -27.24
C SER A 604 -16.22 2.39 -27.71
N GLY A 605 -16.66 1.13 -27.74
CA GLY A 605 -15.89 -0.01 -28.24
C GLY A 605 -15.78 -0.11 -29.75
N ILE A 606 -15.26 0.91 -30.44
CA ILE A 606 -15.22 0.97 -31.92
C ILE A 606 -13.88 0.51 -32.54
N LEU A 607 -12.94 0.00 -31.74
CA LEU A 607 -11.63 -0.52 -32.19
C LEU A 607 -11.48 -2.02 -31.97
N TYR A 608 -10.73 -2.66 -32.87
CA TYR A 608 -10.50 -4.11 -32.86
C TYR A 608 -9.09 -4.46 -33.27
N THR A 609 -8.69 -5.68 -32.91
CA THR A 609 -7.52 -6.34 -33.50
C THR A 609 -7.84 -6.85 -34.91
N PRO A 610 -6.86 -6.95 -35.82
CA PRO A 610 -7.10 -7.33 -37.21
C PRO A 610 -7.76 -8.72 -37.40
N ASN A 611 -7.45 -9.68 -36.53
CA ASN A 611 -7.85 -11.09 -36.69
C ASN A 611 -8.51 -11.68 -35.44
N GLY A 612 -8.87 -10.86 -34.45
CA GLY A 612 -9.43 -11.31 -33.18
C GLY A 612 -10.72 -10.56 -32.81
N PRO A 613 -11.63 -11.19 -32.05
CA PRO A 613 -12.83 -10.53 -31.53
C PRO A 613 -12.49 -9.56 -30.37
N GLN A 614 -11.23 -9.46 -30.00
CA GLN A 614 -10.78 -8.85 -28.75
C GLN A 614 -10.21 -7.44 -28.95
N ARG A 615 -10.38 -6.62 -27.91
CA ARG A 615 -9.89 -5.23 -27.79
C ARG A 615 -8.47 -5.15 -27.21
N TYR A 616 -7.73 -6.26 -27.13
CA TYR A 616 -6.45 -6.34 -26.43
C TYR A 616 -5.38 -6.97 -27.33
N GLY A 617 -4.77 -6.16 -28.19
CA GLY A 617 -3.63 -6.57 -29.01
C GLY A 617 -2.66 -5.40 -29.18
N PRO A 618 -1.44 -5.66 -29.67
CA PRO A 618 -0.44 -4.61 -29.82
C PRO A 618 -0.79 -3.65 -30.95
N ASP A 619 -1.60 -4.09 -31.91
CA ASP A 619 -1.89 -3.40 -33.16
C ASP A 619 -3.39 -3.38 -33.36
N PHE A 620 -3.94 -2.17 -33.50
CA PHE A 620 -5.37 -1.96 -33.71
C PHE A 620 -5.66 -1.52 -35.13
N HIS A 621 -6.85 -1.90 -35.61
CA HIS A 621 -7.37 -1.51 -36.92
C HIS A 621 -8.72 -0.81 -36.78
N ALA A 622 -8.82 0.38 -37.37
CA ALA A 622 -10.10 1.02 -37.60
C ALA A 622 -10.67 0.53 -38.95
N TRP A 623 -11.73 -0.28 -38.89
CA TRP A 623 -12.42 -0.78 -40.08
C TRP A 623 -13.01 0.36 -40.93
N ASN A 624 -13.28 0.08 -42.20
CA ASN A 624 -13.83 1.09 -43.12
C ASN A 624 -15.18 1.65 -42.64
N VAL A 625 -16.05 0.80 -42.08
CA VAL A 625 -17.33 1.23 -41.49
C VAL A 625 -17.14 2.27 -40.37
N VAL A 626 -16.10 2.11 -39.55
CA VAL A 626 -15.76 3.08 -38.50
C VAL A 626 -15.19 4.36 -39.11
N LYS A 627 -14.29 4.27 -40.09
CA LYS A 627 -13.73 5.44 -40.77
C LYS A 627 -14.81 6.27 -41.47
N GLU A 628 -15.74 5.63 -42.16
CA GLU A 628 -16.87 6.29 -42.83
C GLU A 628 -17.86 6.89 -41.81
N GLY A 629 -18.21 6.12 -40.77
CA GLY A 629 -19.03 6.60 -39.67
C GLY A 629 -18.44 7.81 -38.97
N MET A 630 -17.12 7.81 -38.70
CA MET A 630 -16.41 8.94 -38.10
C MET A 630 -16.36 10.16 -39.02
N LYS A 631 -16.27 10.01 -40.34
CA LYS A 631 -16.38 11.15 -41.27
C LYS A 631 -17.71 11.88 -41.10
N GLU A 632 -18.82 11.13 -41.05
CA GLU A 632 -20.14 11.72 -40.84
C GLU A 632 -20.33 12.24 -39.41
N ALA A 633 -19.83 11.53 -38.40
CA ALA A 633 -19.88 11.96 -37.01
C ALA A 633 -19.13 13.29 -36.80
N ASN A 634 -17.96 13.43 -37.40
CA ASN A 634 -17.17 14.66 -37.34
C ASN A 634 -17.86 15.85 -38.01
N LYS A 635 -18.56 15.65 -39.14
CA LYS A 635 -19.37 16.71 -39.79
C LYS A 635 -20.49 17.21 -38.87
N LEU A 636 -21.01 16.33 -38.02
CA LEU A 636 -22.03 16.64 -37.02
C LEU A 636 -21.44 17.18 -35.71
N GLY A 637 -20.12 17.34 -35.60
CA GLY A 637 -19.46 17.82 -34.38
C GLY A 637 -19.40 16.81 -33.24
N LEU A 638 -19.70 15.53 -33.49
CA LEU A 638 -19.65 14.47 -32.49
C LEU A 638 -18.19 14.17 -32.12
N LYS A 639 -17.95 13.90 -30.82
CA LYS A 639 -16.61 13.58 -30.29
C LYS A 639 -16.59 12.18 -29.71
N ILE A 640 -15.96 11.25 -30.41
CA ILE A 640 -15.99 9.81 -30.10
C ILE A 640 -14.57 9.29 -29.94
N LEU A 641 -14.34 8.57 -28.84
CA LEU A 641 -13.05 8.02 -28.43
C LEU A 641 -13.22 6.51 -28.16
N PRO A 642 -12.26 5.67 -28.54
CA PRO A 642 -12.29 4.24 -28.28
C PRO A 642 -11.50 3.86 -27.03
N TYR A 643 -11.89 2.73 -26.44
CA TYR A 643 -11.03 2.01 -25.49
C TYR A 643 -9.80 1.44 -26.21
N HIS A 644 -8.63 1.69 -25.65
CA HIS A 644 -7.34 1.17 -26.08
C HIS A 644 -6.54 0.78 -24.84
N ASN A 645 -6.13 -0.48 -24.72
CA ASN A 645 -5.25 -0.87 -23.63
C ASN A 645 -3.79 -0.70 -24.07
N SER A 646 -3.02 0.09 -23.32
CA SER A 646 -1.63 0.43 -23.63
C SER A 646 -0.60 -0.40 -22.85
N ARG A 647 -1.07 -1.42 -22.12
CA ARG A 647 -0.25 -2.25 -21.22
C ARG A 647 -0.28 -3.74 -21.55
N LEU A 648 -1.39 -4.23 -22.11
CA LEU A 648 -1.68 -5.65 -22.27
C LEU A 648 -1.55 -6.13 -23.72
N TRP A 649 -1.07 -7.36 -23.88
CA TRP A 649 -1.08 -8.09 -25.14
C TRP A 649 -1.74 -9.45 -24.93
N TYR A 650 -2.85 -9.74 -25.61
CA TYR A 650 -3.52 -11.03 -25.47
C TYR A 650 -2.59 -12.19 -25.84
N CYS A 651 -2.49 -13.18 -24.94
CA CYS A 651 -1.61 -14.34 -25.04
C CYS A 651 -2.35 -15.65 -24.75
N GLY A 652 -3.68 -15.65 -24.85
CA GLY A 652 -4.50 -16.85 -24.69
C GLY A 652 -4.49 -17.76 -25.92
N GLU A 653 -5.45 -18.69 -25.96
CA GLU A 653 -5.60 -19.62 -27.08
C GLU A 653 -5.82 -18.86 -28.40
N GLY A 654 -5.05 -19.24 -29.43
CA GLY A 654 -5.11 -18.62 -30.76
C GLY A 654 -4.42 -17.25 -30.87
N ALA A 655 -3.74 -16.76 -29.84
CA ALA A 655 -3.07 -15.45 -29.84
C ALA A 655 -2.14 -15.26 -31.05
N GLU A 656 -1.34 -16.26 -31.42
CA GLU A 656 -0.44 -16.13 -32.57
C GLU A 656 -1.17 -15.76 -33.88
N LYS A 657 -2.30 -16.42 -34.16
CA LYS A 657 -3.10 -16.11 -35.35
C LYS A 657 -3.80 -14.75 -35.24
N GLN A 658 -4.23 -14.38 -34.03
CA GLN A 658 -5.00 -13.16 -33.80
C GLN A 658 -4.13 -11.90 -33.79
N ASN A 659 -2.96 -11.96 -33.16
CA ASN A 659 -2.16 -10.79 -32.83
C ASN A 659 -0.64 -11.07 -32.72
N LYS A 660 -0.16 -12.25 -33.17
CA LYS A 660 1.26 -12.61 -33.26
C LYS A 660 2.06 -12.55 -31.95
N PHE A 661 1.41 -12.84 -30.82
CA PHE A 661 2.09 -12.78 -29.53
C PHE A 661 3.33 -13.68 -29.44
N GLU A 662 3.27 -14.91 -29.97
CA GLU A 662 4.37 -15.88 -29.82
C GLU A 662 5.58 -15.54 -30.68
N SER A 663 5.37 -14.95 -31.86
CA SER A 663 6.43 -14.57 -32.78
C SER A 663 6.98 -13.15 -32.53
N GLU A 664 6.16 -12.21 -32.06
CA GLU A 664 6.53 -10.79 -31.94
C GLU A 664 6.46 -10.23 -30.51
N GLY A 665 5.70 -10.83 -29.60
CA GLY A 665 5.37 -10.21 -28.31
C GLY A 665 6.07 -10.80 -27.09
N LYS A 666 6.18 -12.13 -27.01
CA LYS A 666 6.55 -12.87 -25.77
C LYS A 666 7.88 -12.43 -25.13
N ASP A 667 8.82 -11.93 -25.93
CA ASP A 667 10.15 -11.54 -25.46
C ASP A 667 10.15 -10.17 -24.76
N PHE A 668 9.08 -9.37 -24.93
CA PHE A 668 8.95 -8.02 -24.37
C PHE A 668 8.03 -7.97 -23.14
N VAL A 669 7.59 -9.12 -22.65
CA VAL A 669 6.72 -9.24 -21.47
C VAL A 669 7.52 -8.98 -20.20
N ILE A 670 6.90 -8.34 -19.21
CA ILE A 670 7.47 -8.24 -17.87
C ILE A 670 7.80 -9.63 -17.34
N ARG A 671 9.02 -9.75 -16.80
CA ARG A 671 9.45 -10.97 -16.12
C ARG A 671 9.44 -10.77 -14.62
N GLU A 672 8.82 -11.73 -13.94
CA GLU A 672 8.95 -11.91 -12.51
C GLU A 672 10.37 -12.31 -12.13
N ARG A 673 10.65 -12.25 -10.84
CA ARG A 673 11.95 -12.63 -10.28
C ARG A 673 12.32 -14.10 -10.51
N ASP A 674 11.33 -14.97 -10.74
CA ASP A 674 11.54 -16.37 -11.11
C ASP A 674 11.63 -16.59 -12.64
N GLY A 675 11.62 -15.51 -13.43
CA GLY A 675 11.70 -15.51 -14.89
C GLY A 675 10.37 -15.76 -15.60
N LYS A 676 9.28 -16.04 -14.86
CA LYS A 676 7.96 -16.24 -15.48
C LYS A 676 7.41 -14.94 -16.04
N PRO A 677 6.65 -15.00 -17.15
CA PRO A 677 5.93 -13.83 -17.64
C PRO A 677 4.87 -13.40 -16.63
N ARG A 678 4.70 -12.09 -16.46
CA ARG A 678 3.53 -11.55 -15.74
C ARG A 678 2.31 -11.64 -16.65
N LEU A 679 1.34 -12.46 -16.23
CA LEU A 679 0.08 -12.67 -16.95
C LEU A 679 -1.11 -12.25 -16.08
N GLU A 680 -2.20 -11.86 -16.73
CA GLU A 680 -3.49 -11.54 -16.11
C GLU A 680 -4.61 -12.27 -16.84
N ASP A 681 -5.49 -12.93 -16.09
CA ASP A 681 -6.62 -13.68 -16.62
C ASP A 681 -7.94 -12.98 -16.27
N TYR A 682 -8.65 -12.52 -17.30
CA TYR A 682 -9.93 -11.83 -17.17
C TYR A 682 -11.13 -12.75 -17.41
N GLY A 683 -10.90 -14.06 -17.58
CA GLY A 683 -11.93 -15.05 -17.86
C GLY A 683 -12.59 -14.88 -19.22
N ALA A 684 -13.45 -15.81 -19.61
CA ALA A 684 -14.17 -15.73 -20.89
C ALA A 684 -15.17 -14.55 -20.88
N PRO A 685 -15.26 -13.76 -21.98
CA PRO A 685 -14.60 -13.95 -23.28
C PRO A 685 -13.25 -13.24 -23.43
N MET A 686 -12.73 -12.57 -22.39
CA MET A 686 -11.53 -11.73 -22.46
C MET A 686 -10.23 -12.55 -22.46
N GLY A 687 -10.14 -13.59 -21.65
CA GLY A 687 -9.01 -14.51 -21.62
C GLY A 687 -7.73 -13.94 -20.98
N VAL A 688 -6.60 -14.56 -21.31
CA VAL A 688 -5.30 -14.33 -20.66
C VAL A 688 -4.45 -13.32 -21.45
N HIS A 689 -3.84 -12.39 -20.74
CA HIS A 689 -3.04 -11.31 -21.30
C HIS A 689 -1.68 -11.23 -20.63
N ALA A 690 -0.66 -10.90 -21.42
CA ALA A 690 0.68 -10.61 -20.95
C ALA A 690 0.82 -9.12 -20.64
N VAL A 691 1.45 -8.81 -19.50
CA VAL A 691 1.78 -7.44 -19.12
C VAL A 691 3.10 -7.04 -19.78
N MET A 692 3.04 -6.11 -20.71
CA MET A 692 4.18 -5.73 -21.52
C MET A 692 5.13 -4.79 -20.77
N CYS A 693 6.43 -4.97 -20.96
CA CYS A 693 7.44 -4.12 -20.36
C CYS A 693 7.53 -2.80 -21.12
N GLN A 694 7.05 -1.73 -20.47
CA GLN A 694 7.08 -0.36 -20.99
C GLN A 694 8.51 0.12 -21.29
N GLY A 695 9.50 -0.45 -20.58
CA GLY A 695 10.92 -0.16 -20.77
C GLY A 695 11.51 -0.64 -22.10
N THR A 696 10.81 -1.43 -22.90
CA THR A 696 11.32 -1.91 -24.20
C THR A 696 10.99 -0.93 -25.33
N GLN A 697 11.94 -0.66 -26.23
CA GLN A 697 11.70 0.24 -27.38
C GLN A 697 10.53 -0.23 -28.25
N ILE A 698 10.44 -1.53 -28.52
CA ILE A 698 9.39 -2.11 -29.37
C ILE A 698 7.99 -1.85 -28.82
N TRP A 699 7.79 -1.99 -27.49
CA TRP A 699 6.48 -1.68 -26.91
C TRP A 699 6.16 -0.19 -26.98
N ARG A 700 7.14 0.68 -26.66
CA ARG A 700 6.95 2.14 -26.76
C ARG A 700 6.51 2.57 -28.16
N GLU A 701 7.19 2.06 -29.19
CA GLU A 701 6.88 2.37 -30.58
C GLU A 701 5.50 1.88 -31.00
N LYS A 702 5.06 0.70 -30.53
CA LYS A 702 3.71 0.17 -30.80
C LYS A 702 2.61 1.05 -30.22
N VAL A 703 2.75 1.51 -28.96
CA VAL A 703 1.76 2.40 -28.33
C VAL A 703 1.64 3.74 -29.07
N ILE A 704 2.77 4.34 -29.46
CA ILE A 704 2.80 5.58 -30.25
C ILE A 704 2.17 5.36 -31.63
N ALA A 705 2.54 4.27 -32.32
CA ALA A 705 2.02 3.96 -33.64
C ALA A 705 0.50 3.74 -33.64
N ASN A 706 -0.05 3.13 -32.58
CA ASN A 706 -1.50 3.01 -32.44
C ASN A 706 -2.20 4.36 -32.33
N SER A 707 -1.64 5.29 -31.55
CA SER A 707 -2.19 6.65 -31.43
C SER A 707 -2.22 7.35 -32.79
N VAL A 708 -1.16 7.20 -33.60
CA VAL A 708 -1.11 7.71 -34.99
C VAL A 708 -2.18 7.07 -35.87
N ARG A 709 -2.31 5.74 -35.85
CA ARG A 709 -3.32 5.01 -36.67
C ARG A 709 -4.75 5.41 -36.31
N ILE A 710 -5.04 5.60 -35.02
CA ILE A 710 -6.34 6.05 -34.54
C ILE A 710 -6.63 7.46 -35.05
N ALA A 711 -5.66 8.36 -34.96
CA ALA A 711 -5.80 9.72 -35.48
C ALA A 711 -6.02 9.77 -37.00
N GLU A 712 -5.27 8.97 -37.76
CA GLU A 712 -5.42 8.86 -39.23
C GLU A 712 -6.78 8.29 -39.65
N ALA A 713 -7.46 7.56 -38.76
CA ALA A 713 -8.83 7.10 -38.99
C ALA A 713 -9.89 8.19 -38.78
N GLY A 714 -9.51 9.40 -38.37
CA GLY A 714 -10.43 10.52 -38.09
C GLY A 714 -11.14 10.39 -36.74
N ILE A 715 -10.63 9.55 -35.83
CA ILE A 715 -11.17 9.38 -34.47
C ILE A 715 -10.70 10.56 -33.59
N ASN A 716 -11.55 11.03 -32.68
CA ASN A 716 -11.30 12.29 -31.96
C ASN A 716 -10.34 12.17 -30.78
N GLY A 717 -10.02 10.95 -30.35
CA GLY A 717 -9.11 10.73 -29.25
C GLY A 717 -8.93 9.26 -28.91
N VAL A 718 -8.23 9.00 -27.81
CA VAL A 718 -7.94 7.65 -27.29
C VAL A 718 -8.24 7.60 -25.79
N HIS A 719 -8.95 6.57 -25.34
CA HIS A 719 -9.04 6.22 -23.93
C HIS A 719 -8.05 5.08 -23.62
N HIS A 720 -6.94 5.43 -22.97
CA HIS A 720 -5.88 4.51 -22.56
C HIS A 720 -6.30 3.77 -21.29
N ASP A 721 -6.94 2.63 -21.49
CA ASP A 721 -7.40 1.73 -20.45
C ASP A 721 -6.22 1.27 -19.57
N GLN A 722 -6.45 1.17 -18.26
CA GLN A 722 -5.50 0.71 -17.24
C GLN A 722 -4.21 1.53 -17.01
N LEU A 723 -3.90 2.57 -17.78
CA LEU A 723 -2.62 3.30 -17.68
C LEU A 723 -2.28 3.80 -16.27
N SER A 724 -3.20 4.55 -15.65
CA SER A 724 -3.04 5.09 -14.28
C SER A 724 -3.77 4.28 -13.22
N CYS A 725 -4.68 3.40 -13.65
CA CYS A 725 -5.50 2.57 -12.78
C CYS A 725 -4.73 1.35 -12.27
N ALA A 726 -4.15 0.55 -13.18
CA ALA A 726 -3.65 -0.77 -12.85
C ALA A 726 -2.38 -0.72 -11.98
N PRO A 727 -2.10 -1.78 -11.20
CA PRO A 727 -0.85 -1.90 -10.48
C PRO A 727 0.35 -1.87 -11.42
N VAL A 728 1.44 -1.29 -10.91
CA VAL A 728 2.73 -1.24 -11.57
C VAL A 728 3.61 -2.39 -11.11
N PHE A 729 4.42 -2.94 -12.03
CA PHE A 729 5.26 -4.10 -11.76
C PHE A 729 6.73 -3.83 -12.10
N PRO A 730 7.67 -4.16 -11.21
CA PRO A 730 9.08 -4.22 -11.58
C PRO A 730 9.32 -5.35 -12.57
N CYS A 731 10.17 -5.11 -13.58
CA CYS A 731 10.56 -6.13 -14.55
C CYS A 731 11.97 -6.64 -14.24
N PHE A 732 12.13 -7.95 -14.07
CA PHE A 732 13.42 -8.60 -13.78
C PHE A 732 14.07 -9.22 -15.03
N CYS A 733 13.63 -8.82 -16.23
CA CYS A 733 14.20 -9.33 -17.46
C CYS A 733 15.58 -8.71 -17.71
N THR A 734 16.60 -9.55 -17.93
CA THR A 734 18.00 -9.11 -18.11
C THR A 734 18.35 -8.72 -19.53
N ASN A 735 17.48 -8.99 -20.51
CA ASN A 735 17.66 -8.64 -21.93
C ASN A 735 16.77 -7.46 -22.37
N HIS A 736 16.18 -6.72 -21.44
CA HIS A 736 15.42 -5.49 -21.71
C HIS A 736 16.31 -4.24 -21.49
N GLU A 737 15.86 -3.08 -21.96
CA GLU A 737 16.60 -1.80 -21.92
C GLU A 737 16.56 -1.12 -20.52
N HIS A 738 16.67 -1.89 -19.45
CA HIS A 738 16.69 -1.41 -18.07
C HIS A 738 17.39 -2.41 -17.16
N LEU A 739 17.77 -1.98 -15.96
CA LEU A 739 18.27 -2.91 -14.95
C LEU A 739 17.11 -3.79 -14.41
N PRO A 740 17.37 -5.06 -14.08
CA PRO A 740 16.34 -5.92 -13.50
C PRO A 740 15.84 -5.34 -12.16
N GLY A 741 14.53 -5.29 -11.96
CA GLY A 741 13.93 -4.80 -10.72
C GLY A 741 13.97 -3.27 -10.53
N ASP A 742 14.45 -2.50 -11.51
CA ASP A 742 14.61 -1.05 -11.37
C ASP A 742 13.25 -0.32 -11.22
N PRO A 743 13.00 0.33 -10.06
CA PRO A 743 11.73 1.01 -9.79
C PRO A 743 11.52 2.28 -10.63
N ALA A 744 12.54 2.85 -11.27
CA ALA A 744 12.39 4.05 -12.09
C ALA A 744 11.88 3.74 -13.51
N THR A 745 12.05 2.51 -13.98
CA THR A 745 11.83 2.12 -15.39
C THR A 745 10.42 2.45 -15.88
N TRP A 746 9.40 2.06 -15.13
CA TRP A 746 8.01 2.12 -15.58
C TRP A 746 7.54 3.55 -15.84
N THR A 747 7.73 4.45 -14.88
CA THR A 747 7.31 5.86 -15.02
C THR A 747 8.21 6.63 -15.98
N ALA A 748 9.51 6.33 -16.03
CA ALA A 748 10.40 6.89 -17.05
C ALA A 748 10.00 6.47 -18.48
N ALA A 749 9.62 5.21 -18.68
CA ALA A 749 9.12 4.73 -19.96
C ALA A 749 7.81 5.41 -20.37
N HIS A 750 6.88 5.62 -19.44
CA HIS A 750 5.65 6.35 -19.72
C HIS A 750 5.89 7.81 -20.09
N ARG A 751 6.85 8.51 -19.47
CA ARG A 751 7.24 9.85 -19.92
C ARG A 751 7.71 9.85 -21.38
N LYS A 752 8.49 8.84 -21.79
CA LYS A 752 8.91 8.69 -23.19
C LYS A 752 7.75 8.40 -24.15
N ILE A 753 6.85 7.48 -23.77
CA ILE A 753 5.69 7.13 -24.61
C ILE A 753 4.75 8.33 -24.76
N TYR A 754 4.36 8.91 -23.63
CA TYR A 754 3.26 9.87 -23.59
C TYR A 754 3.75 11.30 -23.72
N ASN A 755 4.65 11.77 -22.86
CA ASN A 755 5.05 13.18 -22.88
C ASN A 755 5.91 13.51 -24.10
N GLU A 756 6.93 12.70 -24.36
CA GLU A 756 7.87 12.92 -25.48
C GLU A 756 7.34 12.41 -26.82
N GLY A 757 6.49 11.37 -26.82
CA GLY A 757 5.93 10.75 -28.02
C GLY A 757 4.55 11.27 -28.40
N ILE A 758 3.53 10.93 -27.61
CA ILE A 758 2.12 11.20 -27.92
C ILE A 758 1.78 12.69 -27.79
N MET A 759 2.02 13.29 -26.62
CA MET A 759 1.78 14.71 -26.33
C MET A 759 2.83 15.62 -26.99
N GLY A 760 3.92 15.05 -27.53
CA GLY A 760 4.90 15.72 -28.37
C GLY A 760 4.57 15.63 -29.87
N PRO A 761 5.36 14.90 -30.69
CA PRO A 761 5.18 14.86 -32.15
C PRO A 761 3.79 14.42 -32.63
N VAL A 762 3.12 13.48 -31.96
CA VAL A 762 1.77 13.03 -32.40
C VAL A 762 0.75 14.15 -32.22
N ARG A 763 0.73 14.82 -31.08
CA ARG A 763 -0.09 16.00 -30.82
C ARG A 763 0.18 17.13 -31.81
N GLN A 764 1.44 17.40 -32.14
CA GLN A 764 1.79 18.43 -33.14
C GLN A 764 1.19 18.11 -34.52
N ARG A 765 1.18 16.83 -34.91
CA ARG A 765 0.58 16.38 -36.16
C ARG A 765 -0.95 16.34 -36.10
N PHE A 766 -1.52 16.02 -34.94
CA PHE A 766 -2.96 15.83 -34.71
C PHE A 766 -3.42 16.64 -33.49
N PRO A 767 -3.51 17.98 -33.59
CA PRO A 767 -3.75 18.85 -32.44
C PRO A 767 -5.10 18.58 -31.75
N GLU A 768 -6.08 18.07 -32.48
CA GLU A 768 -7.44 17.81 -31.98
C GLU A 768 -7.62 16.44 -31.29
N LEU A 769 -6.62 15.55 -31.34
CA LEU A 769 -6.72 14.17 -30.85
C LEU A 769 -6.62 14.13 -29.31
N ALA A 770 -7.72 14.05 -28.58
CA ALA A 770 -7.65 14.01 -27.12
C ALA A 770 -7.17 12.65 -26.58
N HIS A 771 -6.55 12.65 -25.40
CA HIS A 771 -6.14 11.45 -24.70
C HIS A 771 -6.74 11.42 -23.30
N THR A 772 -7.35 10.30 -22.94
CA THR A 772 -7.78 10.04 -21.55
C THR A 772 -7.19 8.75 -21.05
N CYS A 773 -7.20 8.51 -19.75
CA CYS A 773 -6.93 7.19 -19.21
C CYS A 773 -7.83 6.85 -18.03
N GLU A 774 -7.80 5.58 -17.63
CA GLU A 774 -8.60 5.06 -16.52
C GLU A 774 -8.03 5.49 -15.16
N GLU A 775 -8.85 6.09 -14.31
CA GLU A 775 -8.49 6.71 -13.01
C GLU A 775 -7.42 7.81 -13.13
N GLY A 776 -7.01 8.38 -12.00
CA GLY A 776 -5.93 9.36 -11.93
C GLY A 776 -4.80 8.91 -11.01
N ALA A 777 -3.56 9.09 -11.46
CA ALA A 777 -2.36 9.00 -10.63
C ALA A 777 -1.35 10.05 -11.10
N GLU A 778 -0.64 10.64 -10.15
CA GLU A 778 0.15 11.85 -10.38
C GLU A 778 1.28 11.75 -11.44
N PRO A 779 1.91 10.59 -11.73
CA PRO A 779 2.98 10.54 -12.74
C PRO A 779 2.48 10.80 -14.16
N TYR A 780 1.15 10.76 -14.36
CA TYR A 780 0.49 10.82 -15.66
C TYR A 780 -0.17 12.17 -15.95
N ILE A 781 0.01 13.19 -15.09
CA ILE A 781 -0.63 14.51 -15.22
C ILE A 781 -0.35 15.16 -16.60
N LEU A 782 0.87 15.03 -17.12
CA LEU A 782 1.22 15.54 -18.45
C LEU A 782 1.08 14.49 -19.58
N SER A 783 0.73 13.25 -19.24
CA SER A 783 0.67 12.14 -20.21
C SER A 783 -0.62 12.11 -21.03
N VAL A 784 -1.71 12.65 -20.50
CA VAL A 784 -3.05 12.63 -21.09
C VAL A 784 -3.80 13.93 -20.80
N ASP A 785 -4.89 14.21 -21.49
CA ASP A 785 -5.73 15.40 -21.28
C ASP A 785 -6.69 15.26 -20.08
N GLY A 786 -7.08 14.03 -19.72
CA GLY A 786 -7.94 13.82 -18.56
C GLY A 786 -8.04 12.39 -18.04
N PHE A 787 -8.45 12.29 -16.78
CA PHE A 787 -8.61 11.04 -16.04
C PHE A 787 -10.07 10.63 -15.94
N VAL A 788 -10.42 9.42 -16.37
CA VAL A 788 -11.75 8.85 -16.16
C VAL A 788 -11.84 8.32 -14.74
N SER A 789 -12.43 9.11 -13.85
CA SER A 789 -12.47 8.90 -12.39
C SER A 789 -13.47 7.83 -11.95
N TRP A 790 -13.44 6.64 -12.57
CA TRP A 790 -14.60 5.75 -12.53
C TRP A 790 -14.92 5.13 -11.15
N ARG A 791 -13.94 4.90 -10.24
CA ARG A 791 -14.21 4.43 -8.86
C ARG A 791 -14.25 5.51 -7.79
N TYR A 792 -14.15 6.78 -8.15
CA TYR A 792 -14.19 7.87 -7.18
C TYR A 792 -15.55 7.87 -6.45
N GLY A 793 -15.55 7.83 -5.11
CA GLY A 793 -16.77 7.75 -4.32
C GLY A 793 -16.85 6.55 -3.37
N GLN A 794 -15.75 6.29 -2.65
CA GLN A 794 -15.78 5.45 -1.45
C GLN A 794 -16.31 6.25 -0.25
N THR A 795 -16.60 5.59 0.86
CA THR A 795 -16.87 6.28 2.13
C THR A 795 -15.70 7.17 2.54
N GLY A 796 -16.01 8.39 3.02
CA GLY A 796 -14.98 9.38 3.40
C GLY A 796 -14.31 10.07 2.21
N HIS A 797 -14.81 9.88 0.99
CA HIS A 797 -14.30 10.50 -0.23
C HIS A 797 -14.20 12.02 -0.10
N VAL A 798 -13.02 12.55 -0.42
CA VAL A 798 -12.73 13.98 -0.54
C VAL A 798 -11.96 14.27 -1.83
N PRO A 799 -12.07 15.48 -2.40
CA PRO A 799 -11.42 15.84 -3.65
C PRO A 799 -9.95 16.23 -3.44
N ALA A 800 -9.17 15.39 -2.75
CA ALA A 800 -7.77 15.69 -2.42
C ALA A 800 -6.88 15.79 -3.68
N PHE A 801 -7.10 14.91 -4.66
CA PHE A 801 -6.39 14.94 -5.94
C PHE A 801 -6.74 16.20 -6.74
N GLN A 802 -8.01 16.61 -6.79
CA GLN A 802 -8.44 17.86 -7.41
C GLN A 802 -7.85 19.08 -6.66
N ALA A 803 -7.79 19.05 -5.32
CA ALA A 803 -7.20 20.12 -4.52
C ALA A 803 -5.71 20.34 -4.83
N VAL A 804 -4.99 19.32 -5.32
CA VAL A 804 -3.59 19.41 -5.74
C VAL A 804 -3.48 19.77 -7.23
N PHE A 805 -4.22 19.09 -8.10
CA PHE A 805 -3.96 19.08 -9.54
C PHE A 805 -4.98 19.84 -10.39
N SER A 806 -6.12 20.29 -9.87
CA SER A 806 -6.96 21.22 -10.63
C SER A 806 -6.30 22.61 -10.64
N PRO A 807 -6.15 23.26 -11.82
CA PRO A 807 -6.76 22.94 -13.12
C PRO A 807 -5.79 22.37 -14.17
N HIS A 808 -4.70 21.71 -13.75
CA HIS A 808 -3.66 21.17 -14.64
C HIS A 808 -4.10 19.93 -15.46
N ILE A 809 -5.18 19.25 -15.05
CA ILE A 809 -5.77 18.11 -15.77
C ILE A 809 -7.29 18.09 -15.63
N GLN A 810 -8.01 17.52 -16.62
CA GLN A 810 -9.45 17.33 -16.54
C GLN A 810 -9.82 16.00 -15.86
N PHE A 811 -10.95 15.98 -15.17
CA PHE A 811 -11.56 14.77 -14.62
C PHE A 811 -12.79 14.44 -15.46
N VAL A 812 -12.82 13.24 -16.03
CA VAL A 812 -13.66 12.82 -17.16
C VAL A 812 -14.71 11.81 -16.69
N GLY A 813 -15.82 12.31 -16.17
CA GLY A 813 -16.93 11.50 -15.69
C GLY A 813 -16.55 10.51 -14.60
N ARG A 814 -17.53 9.73 -14.13
CA ARG A 814 -17.31 8.73 -13.08
C ARG A 814 -18.37 7.63 -13.13
N GLY A 815 -18.01 6.44 -12.66
CA GLY A 815 -18.85 5.24 -12.63
C GLY A 815 -20.21 5.50 -12.01
N SER A 816 -21.28 5.00 -12.65
CA SER A 816 -22.63 5.16 -12.08
C SER A 816 -23.53 3.93 -12.14
N GLY A 817 -23.21 2.91 -12.96
CA GLY A 817 -24.13 1.81 -13.31
C GLY A 817 -23.65 0.38 -13.04
N PHE A 818 -22.65 0.14 -12.18
CA PHE A 818 -22.12 -1.24 -11.98
C PHE A 818 -23.08 -2.19 -11.25
N LYS A 819 -24.16 -1.68 -10.66
CA LYS A 819 -25.24 -2.50 -10.08
C LYS A 819 -26.51 -2.34 -10.91
N PRO A 820 -27.07 -3.43 -11.46
CA PRO A 820 -28.33 -3.36 -12.17
C PRO A 820 -29.48 -2.99 -11.21
N ASN A 821 -30.49 -2.30 -11.71
CA ASN A 821 -31.76 -2.02 -11.02
C ASN A 821 -31.66 -1.15 -9.74
N VAL A 822 -30.69 -0.23 -9.65
CA VAL A 822 -30.66 0.78 -8.58
C VAL A 822 -31.65 1.93 -8.85
N PRO A 823 -32.34 2.47 -7.83
CA PRO A 823 -33.25 3.62 -8.01
C PRO A 823 -32.52 4.88 -8.51
N TYR A 824 -33.22 5.72 -9.31
CA TYR A 824 -32.64 6.92 -9.93
C TYR A 824 -32.09 7.93 -8.90
N GLU A 825 -32.66 7.96 -7.70
CA GLU A 825 -32.27 8.85 -6.61
C GLU A 825 -30.81 8.66 -6.19
N HIS A 826 -30.25 7.46 -6.38
CA HIS A 826 -28.86 7.15 -6.09
C HIS A 826 -27.88 7.92 -6.97
N PHE A 827 -28.31 8.37 -8.16
CA PHE A 827 -27.46 9.10 -9.10
C PHE A 827 -27.40 10.60 -8.83
N PHE A 828 -28.36 11.14 -8.08
CA PHE A 828 -28.45 12.58 -7.82
C PHE A 828 -27.24 13.14 -7.09
N PRO A 829 -26.83 12.60 -5.92
CA PRO A 829 -25.64 13.09 -5.22
C PRO A 829 -24.37 12.84 -6.03
N LYS A 830 -24.29 11.77 -6.84
CA LYS A 830 -23.12 11.46 -7.66
C LYS A 830 -22.83 12.55 -8.69
N TYR A 831 -23.81 12.88 -9.53
CA TYR A 831 -23.62 13.90 -10.57
C TYR A 831 -23.47 15.30 -9.97
N ALA A 832 -24.13 15.57 -8.84
CA ALA A 832 -23.93 16.81 -8.10
C ALA A 832 -22.51 16.92 -7.55
N GLU A 833 -21.96 15.84 -6.98
CA GLU A 833 -20.57 15.79 -6.48
C GLU A 833 -19.56 16.00 -7.61
N GLN A 834 -19.71 15.31 -8.74
CA GLN A 834 -18.87 15.51 -9.93
C GLN A 834 -18.83 17.00 -10.33
N LEU A 835 -19.99 17.68 -10.36
CA LEU A 835 -20.07 19.10 -10.70
C LEU A 835 -19.32 19.98 -9.69
N VAL A 836 -19.57 19.80 -8.39
CA VAL A 836 -18.95 20.68 -7.36
C VAL A 836 -17.46 20.43 -7.19
N PHE A 837 -16.97 19.23 -7.56
CA PHE A 837 -15.54 18.89 -7.64
C PHE A 837 -14.91 19.28 -8.99
N GLY A 838 -15.63 20.01 -9.84
CA GLY A 838 -15.08 20.59 -11.07
C GLY A 838 -14.89 19.61 -12.22
N GLU A 839 -15.43 18.39 -12.10
CA GLU A 839 -15.30 17.34 -13.11
C GLU A 839 -16.16 17.66 -14.34
N GLN A 840 -15.81 17.06 -15.48
CA GLN A 840 -16.74 16.88 -16.59
C GLN A 840 -17.68 15.75 -16.19
N ILE A 841 -18.99 15.98 -16.22
CA ILE A 841 -19.95 15.11 -15.55
C ILE A 841 -20.38 13.92 -16.44
N GLY A 842 -21.05 12.92 -15.84
CA GLY A 842 -21.61 11.77 -16.55
C GLY A 842 -20.73 10.53 -16.46
N TRP A 843 -20.46 9.91 -17.61
CA TRP A 843 -20.01 8.52 -17.83
C TRP A 843 -21.11 7.46 -17.64
N CYS A 844 -22.34 7.81 -18.04
CA CYS A 844 -23.48 6.90 -17.98
C CYS A 844 -23.64 6.06 -19.25
N GLY A 845 -24.20 4.86 -19.10
CA GLY A 845 -24.49 3.99 -20.23
C GLY A 845 -25.58 4.57 -21.12
N MET A 846 -25.33 4.67 -22.42
CA MET A 846 -26.34 5.18 -23.36
C MET A 846 -27.62 4.33 -23.37
N ALA A 847 -27.52 3.03 -23.11
CA ALA A 847 -28.68 2.15 -22.97
C ALA A 847 -29.56 2.54 -21.77
N GLU A 848 -28.96 2.93 -20.65
CA GLU A 848 -29.65 3.35 -19.41
C GLU A 848 -30.34 4.71 -19.59
N MET A 849 -29.76 5.57 -20.43
CA MET A 849 -30.22 6.93 -20.69
C MET A 849 -31.24 7.06 -21.83
N ARG A 850 -31.49 5.97 -22.57
CA ARG A 850 -32.36 5.97 -23.74
C ARG A 850 -33.78 6.41 -23.41
N PHE A 851 -34.32 5.99 -22.27
CA PHE A 851 -35.69 6.29 -21.87
C PHE A 851 -35.76 7.55 -20.99
N PRO A 852 -36.85 8.34 -21.07
CA PRO A 852 -37.06 9.47 -20.17
C PRO A 852 -37.05 9.03 -18.69
N SER A 853 -36.27 9.72 -17.86
CA SER A 853 -36.20 9.48 -16.42
C SER A 853 -35.84 10.75 -15.64
N PRO A 854 -36.11 10.80 -14.32
CA PRO A 854 -35.63 11.87 -13.45
C PRO A 854 -34.10 12.01 -13.48
N MET A 855 -33.36 10.89 -13.51
CA MET A 855 -31.90 10.86 -13.63
C MET A 855 -31.42 11.56 -14.90
N ARG A 856 -32.01 11.23 -16.05
CA ARG A 856 -31.64 11.84 -17.34
C ARG A 856 -31.86 13.34 -17.34
N SER A 857 -33.01 13.78 -16.82
CA SER A 857 -33.36 15.21 -16.72
C SER A 857 -32.47 15.96 -15.72
N TRP A 858 -32.10 15.30 -14.62
CA TRP A 858 -31.17 15.84 -13.63
C TRP A 858 -29.78 16.07 -14.21
N LEU A 859 -29.22 15.06 -14.91
CA LEU A 859 -27.92 15.18 -15.55
C LEU A 859 -27.90 16.31 -16.59
N LYS A 860 -28.95 16.44 -17.43
CA LYS A 860 -29.06 17.54 -18.40
C LYS A 860 -29.05 18.92 -17.73
N LYS A 861 -29.73 19.09 -16.59
CA LYS A 861 -29.70 20.36 -15.83
C LYS A 861 -28.29 20.69 -15.33
N LEU A 862 -27.62 19.72 -14.72
CA LEU A 862 -26.24 19.91 -14.24
C LEU A 862 -25.28 20.19 -15.40
N ALA A 863 -25.51 19.59 -16.57
CA ALA A 863 -24.71 19.82 -17.77
C ALA A 863 -24.76 21.28 -18.25
N PHE A 864 -25.93 21.92 -18.23
CA PHE A 864 -26.04 23.36 -18.53
C PHE A 864 -25.31 24.24 -17.51
N VAL A 865 -25.36 23.87 -16.23
CA VAL A 865 -24.60 24.57 -15.19
C VAL A 865 -23.10 24.42 -15.44
N ARG A 866 -22.63 23.20 -15.68
CA ARG A 866 -21.23 22.92 -16.04
C ARG A 866 -20.78 23.68 -17.28
N HIS A 867 -21.63 23.76 -18.30
CA HIS A 867 -21.35 24.51 -19.52
C HIS A 867 -21.15 25.99 -19.23
N SER A 868 -22.02 26.57 -18.40
CA SER A 868 -21.91 27.98 -17.99
C SER A 868 -20.68 28.27 -17.13
N LEU A 869 -20.15 27.26 -16.45
CA LEU A 869 -18.98 27.36 -15.56
C LEU A 869 -17.66 26.89 -16.21
N SER A 870 -17.67 26.33 -17.42
CA SER A 870 -16.52 25.63 -18.00
C SER A 870 -15.27 26.49 -18.09
N ALA A 871 -15.40 27.70 -18.64
CA ALA A 871 -14.29 28.65 -18.77
C ALA A 871 -13.68 29.02 -17.41
N PHE A 872 -14.51 29.13 -16.37
CA PHE A 872 -14.05 29.40 -15.00
C PHE A 872 -13.35 28.18 -14.40
N LEU A 873 -13.96 26.99 -14.46
CA LEU A 873 -13.39 25.76 -13.89
C LEU A 873 -12.08 25.33 -14.56
N ASN A 874 -11.91 25.63 -15.85
CA ASN A 874 -10.72 25.27 -16.62
C ASN A 874 -9.45 26.04 -16.22
N VAL A 875 -9.57 27.08 -15.41
CA VAL A 875 -8.44 27.91 -14.95
C VAL A 875 -8.45 28.17 -13.45
N SER A 876 -9.49 27.69 -12.73
CA SER A 876 -9.65 27.94 -11.30
C SER A 876 -9.04 26.83 -10.46
N GLU A 877 -8.46 27.23 -9.34
CA GLU A 877 -7.99 26.29 -8.33
C GLU A 877 -9.10 25.98 -7.34
N MET A 878 -9.21 24.71 -6.96
CA MET A 878 -10.10 24.31 -5.86
C MET A 878 -9.58 24.90 -4.55
N GLN A 879 -10.51 25.39 -3.73
CA GLN A 879 -10.24 25.95 -2.40
C GLN A 879 -10.88 25.07 -1.33
N LYS A 880 -10.52 25.34 -0.08
CA LYS A 880 -11.06 24.63 1.09
C LYS A 880 -12.59 24.69 1.09
N PRO A 881 -13.29 23.55 1.14
CA PRO A 881 -14.75 23.55 1.25
C PRO A 881 -15.22 24.29 2.51
N ILE A 882 -16.39 24.95 2.43
CA ILE A 882 -16.95 25.65 3.59
C ILE A 882 -17.39 24.69 4.69
N ALA A 883 -17.30 25.14 5.94
CA ALA A 883 -17.93 24.49 7.07
C ALA A 883 -19.32 25.10 7.32
N PHE A 884 -20.34 24.26 7.52
CA PHE A 884 -21.67 24.72 7.89
C PHE A 884 -21.78 24.89 9.40
N ALA A 885 -22.44 25.97 9.85
CA ALA A 885 -22.66 26.23 11.27
C ALA A 885 -23.59 25.18 11.92
N GLU A 886 -24.52 24.63 11.14
CA GLU A 886 -25.42 23.56 11.55
C GLU A 886 -25.11 22.28 10.78
N LYS A 887 -25.33 21.13 11.43
CA LYS A 887 -25.18 19.84 10.78
C LYS A 887 -26.22 19.70 9.67
N LEU A 888 -25.75 19.44 8.46
CA LEU A 888 -26.62 19.23 7.32
C LEU A 888 -27.38 17.89 7.43
N PRO A 889 -28.63 17.81 6.93
CA PRO A 889 -29.30 16.54 6.76
C PRO A 889 -28.47 15.63 5.84
N GLN A 890 -28.35 14.36 6.21
CA GLN A 890 -27.56 13.40 5.45
C GLN A 890 -28.45 12.52 4.56
N TYR A 891 -27.85 11.95 3.52
CA TYR A 891 -28.47 10.99 2.61
C TYR A 891 -27.49 9.83 2.37
N THR A 892 -27.97 8.61 2.58
CA THR A 892 -27.21 7.37 2.35
C THR A 892 -27.73 6.70 1.11
N SER A 893 -26.83 6.35 0.19
CA SER A 893 -27.18 5.60 -1.02
C SER A 893 -26.09 4.61 -1.39
N ASP A 894 -26.47 3.60 -2.16
CA ASP A 894 -25.50 2.72 -2.82
C ASP A 894 -24.85 3.47 -3.97
N TRP A 895 -23.54 3.69 -3.84
CA TRP A 895 -22.80 4.52 -4.79
C TRP A 895 -22.54 3.78 -6.11
N GLY A 896 -22.72 2.46 -6.19
CA GLY A 896 -22.81 1.71 -7.45
C GLY A 896 -21.62 1.87 -8.43
N VAL A 897 -20.47 2.33 -7.94
CA VAL A 897 -19.20 2.47 -8.69
C VAL A 897 -18.40 1.16 -8.73
N VAL A 898 -18.78 0.19 -7.90
CA VAL A 898 -18.08 -1.09 -7.66
C VAL A 898 -19.10 -2.22 -7.49
N ASN A 899 -18.65 -3.46 -7.66
CA ASN A 899 -19.51 -4.65 -7.60
C ASN A 899 -19.79 -5.16 -6.17
N TRP A 900 -19.13 -4.60 -5.14
CA TRP A 900 -19.40 -4.88 -3.71
C TRP A 900 -20.35 -3.87 -3.06
N ASP A 901 -20.77 -4.11 -1.80
CA ASP A 901 -21.60 -3.15 -1.06
C ASP A 901 -20.81 -1.86 -0.77
N ASN A 902 -21.23 -0.74 -1.35
CA ASN A 902 -20.58 0.55 -1.21
C ASN A 902 -21.64 1.61 -0.87
N LYS A 903 -22.09 1.60 0.38
CA LYS A 903 -23.04 2.59 0.90
C LYS A 903 -22.29 3.83 1.37
N VAL A 904 -22.54 4.94 0.67
CA VAL A 904 -21.92 6.22 0.98
C VAL A 904 -22.98 7.13 1.59
N THR A 905 -22.61 7.79 2.68
CA THR A 905 -23.43 8.83 3.31
C THR A 905 -22.81 10.18 3.02
N VAL A 906 -23.59 11.06 2.39
CA VAL A 906 -23.19 12.43 2.07
C VAL A 906 -24.19 13.42 2.65
N ASP A 907 -23.80 14.68 2.74
CA ASP A 907 -24.72 15.76 3.07
C ASP A 907 -25.69 16.01 1.90
N LYS A 908 -26.93 16.38 2.21
CA LYS A 908 -27.94 16.71 1.18
C LYS A 908 -27.63 18.00 0.43
N ILE A 909 -26.74 18.84 0.98
CA ILE A 909 -26.18 20.00 0.30
C ILE A 909 -24.71 19.68 0.05
N LEU A 910 -24.35 19.54 -1.22
CA LEU A 910 -22.97 19.37 -1.67
C LEU A 910 -22.45 20.70 -2.18
N HIS A 911 -21.17 20.98 -1.95
CA HIS A 911 -20.54 22.24 -2.34
C HIS A 911 -19.07 22.05 -2.68
N GLY A 912 -18.54 23.03 -3.42
CA GLY A 912 -17.12 23.20 -3.71
C GLY A 912 -16.82 24.69 -3.75
N VAL A 913 -15.62 25.07 -3.33
CA VAL A 913 -15.15 26.47 -3.39
C VAL A 913 -14.04 26.52 -4.42
N TRP A 914 -14.08 27.51 -5.30
CA TRP A 914 -13.17 27.66 -6.42
C TRP A 914 -12.70 29.10 -6.50
N LYS A 915 -11.42 29.30 -6.79
CA LYS A 915 -10.83 30.62 -6.95
C LYS A 915 -10.21 30.73 -8.32
N HIS A 916 -10.66 31.73 -9.07
CA HIS A 916 -9.96 32.16 -10.27
C HIS A 916 -8.67 32.87 -9.86
N PRO A 917 -7.52 32.57 -10.50
CA PRO A 917 -6.25 33.26 -10.26
C PRO A 917 -6.34 34.79 -10.39
#